data_AF-A0A1H3JT23-F1
#
_entry.id   AF-A0A1H3JT23-F1
#
_cell.length_a   1.000
_cell.length_b   1.000
_cell.length_c   1.000
_cell.angle_alpha   90.00
_cell.angle_beta   90.00
_cell.angle_gamma   90.00
#
_symmetry.space_group_name_H-M   'P 1'
#
loop_
_entity.id
_entity.type
_entity.pdbx_description
1 polymer ?
#
loop_
_entity_poly.entity_id
_entity_poly.type
_entity_poly.pdbx_seq_one_letter_code
_entity_poly.pdbx_strand_id
1 'polypeptide(L)'
;MQTTILHFPTGAVLLREIANHFGLKNHTGLAKQIDEYIDNIHYPHYFEESFIKALFDTKYFSSKTQSKMIHAFKNTMREFYNFQLFFSLNGDFHQKTTNDFLNLMLSVKFIPILKQHLVSLGLIPKKQKSHFLRELLKQSFDSKKLNKELQDRFRVWGNLEELPDPQSLDLITRNHVHFTKQADVLSILLIARALDSCYKSDVMEKEISDQEFAPFIQQPLNPENESAYMHLSLNEFIFSSLLQLPKENIILDEYKDNAEGTLSRLHKRIQAPSDQLEFSLTNINLFIDIIDQYSEFESLRFSGYWAMARYYLFTGELDKAIQTYINCVEYCIHYDGRNLEQILTDALTACSLQNSPDSNMLRKFANIAIRYELKFSKIDLSFDNLPQKFKLENVFETWELKTFRTQVYDIFNKDLFITEAFTFLNDLPNHKFLTLKNKIRIDLSQPNKVIKIDDQKTVKMPQLLHAIQLRDVNTAKALLDAGADVNKLSSSNDSALTICLNDHILELSDEQKQILDLLLEYAFSPETLNTVTTKKYLSALHIAVLLGDPDLVKKLIAMGTNVNLLADIDHHSPLHLALKLLHRIQKSFSFEDMIQRTLLHPEQSQYSLYQHSAGKLNLSDVLKNLNTTMGRQIGEKVFEVMKPKVSAEQLKEIIFILLNAGADVNQPTRLPLSGYTPFMLALENDEYEIAKYMIDYCKANMESSYVDPRNGELVFPSDIMNHFKSIQCKQLIN
;
A
#
# COMPACT_ATOMS: atom_id res chain seq x y z
N MET A 1 18.74 -39.60 8.90
CA MET A 1 18.51 -38.92 7.60
C MET A 1 18.46 -37.44 7.92
N GLN A 2 19.28 -36.59 7.29
CA GLN A 2 19.15 -35.14 7.47
C GLN A 2 17.77 -34.74 6.97
N THR A 3 16.89 -34.31 7.87
CA THR A 3 15.62 -33.68 7.53
C THR A 3 15.95 -32.43 6.73
N THR A 4 15.59 -32.41 5.45
CA THR A 4 15.71 -31.22 4.61
C THR A 4 14.83 -30.13 5.22
N ILE A 5 15.45 -29.08 5.75
CA ILE A 5 14.75 -27.93 6.33
C ILE A 5 13.89 -27.29 5.25
N LEU A 6 12.61 -27.11 5.56
CA LEU A 6 11.63 -26.63 4.61
C LEU A 6 11.57 -25.10 4.64
N HIS A 7 11.75 -24.44 3.49
CA HIS A 7 11.66 -22.99 3.38
C HIS A 7 10.63 -22.59 2.32
N PHE A 8 9.96 -21.45 2.51
CA PHE A 8 9.24 -20.81 1.43
C PHE A 8 10.22 -20.43 0.31
N PRO A 9 9.84 -20.62 -0.96
CA PRO A 9 10.63 -20.08 -2.05
C PRO A 9 10.63 -18.55 -1.95
N THR A 10 11.76 -17.89 -2.14
CA THR A 10 11.73 -16.41 -2.21
C THR A 10 11.10 -15.98 -3.53
N GLY A 11 10.55 -14.77 -3.58
CA GLY A 11 10.05 -14.19 -4.84
C GLY A 11 11.09 -14.24 -5.96
N ALA A 12 12.38 -14.07 -5.63
CA ALA A 12 13.48 -14.20 -6.57
C ALA A 12 13.69 -15.62 -7.12
N VAL A 13 13.55 -16.64 -6.28
CA VAL A 13 13.59 -18.05 -6.71
C VAL A 13 12.41 -18.36 -7.63
N LEU A 14 11.21 -17.86 -7.29
CA LEU A 14 10.02 -18.01 -8.12
C LEU A 14 10.21 -17.35 -9.50
N LEU A 15 10.71 -16.10 -9.53
CA LEU A 15 11.03 -15.39 -10.77
C LEU A 15 12.08 -16.12 -11.63
N ARG A 16 13.11 -16.70 -10.99
CA ARG A 16 14.15 -17.50 -11.66
C ARG A 16 13.55 -18.75 -12.30
N GLU A 17 12.75 -19.50 -11.56
CA GLU A 17 12.11 -20.72 -12.07
C GLU A 17 11.15 -20.40 -13.22
N ILE A 18 10.39 -19.32 -13.10
CA ILE A 18 9.51 -18.88 -14.18
C ILE A 18 10.33 -18.44 -15.41
N ALA A 19 11.41 -17.67 -15.24
CA ALA A 19 12.29 -17.27 -16.33
C ALA A 19 12.99 -18.47 -17.00
N ASN A 20 13.37 -19.48 -16.22
CA ASN A 20 13.91 -20.74 -16.73
C ASN A 20 12.85 -21.50 -17.55
N HIS A 21 11.62 -21.58 -17.04
CA HIS A 21 10.50 -22.28 -17.68
C HIS A 21 10.12 -21.65 -19.03
N PHE A 22 10.17 -20.32 -19.13
CA PHE A 22 9.97 -19.60 -20.38
C PHE A 22 11.23 -19.56 -21.28
N GLY A 23 12.35 -20.17 -20.87
CA GLY A 23 13.59 -20.25 -21.67
C GLY A 23 14.38 -18.93 -21.75
N LEU A 24 14.07 -17.97 -20.88
CA LEU A 24 14.55 -16.59 -20.97
C LEU A 24 15.93 -16.36 -20.33
N LYS A 25 16.46 -17.38 -19.64
CA LYS A 25 17.78 -17.35 -18.98
C LYS A 25 18.97 -17.14 -19.94
N ASN A 26 18.82 -17.48 -21.22
CA ASN A 26 19.90 -17.37 -22.20
C ASN A 26 20.02 -15.97 -22.84
N HIS A 27 19.15 -15.02 -22.47
CA HIS A 27 19.25 -13.64 -22.94
C HIS A 27 20.30 -12.87 -22.13
N THR A 28 21.40 -12.50 -22.81
CA THR A 28 22.58 -11.84 -22.22
C THR A 28 22.25 -10.44 -21.72
N GLY A 29 21.74 -10.38 -20.49
CA GLY A 29 21.31 -9.16 -19.79
C GLY A 29 20.30 -9.49 -18.68
N LEU A 30 19.35 -10.38 -18.97
CA LEU A 30 18.32 -10.81 -18.01
C LEU A 30 18.90 -11.77 -16.96
N ALA A 31 19.78 -12.70 -17.35
CA ALA A 31 20.41 -13.66 -16.44
C ALA A 31 21.19 -12.98 -15.30
N LYS A 32 21.99 -11.96 -15.65
CA LYS A 32 22.77 -11.20 -14.68
C LYS A 32 21.87 -10.42 -13.72
N GLN A 33 20.75 -9.86 -14.20
CA GLN A 33 19.76 -9.18 -13.37
C GLN A 33 19.01 -10.15 -12.45
N ILE A 34 18.71 -11.37 -12.92
CA ILE A 34 18.10 -12.45 -12.13
C ILE A 34 19.05 -12.87 -11.00
N ASP A 35 20.31 -13.12 -11.31
CA ASP A 35 21.31 -13.53 -10.32
C ASP A 35 21.56 -12.43 -9.27
N GLU A 36 21.67 -11.15 -9.69
CA GLU A 36 21.75 -10.00 -8.77
C GLU A 36 20.50 -9.87 -7.86
N TYR A 37 19.31 -10.26 -8.34
CA TYR A 37 18.06 -10.20 -7.59
C TYR A 37 17.91 -11.34 -6.56
N ILE A 38 18.40 -12.54 -6.90
CA ILE A 38 18.32 -13.72 -6.04
C ILE A 38 19.17 -13.56 -4.79
N ASP A 39 20.35 -12.95 -4.92
CA ASP A 39 21.32 -12.89 -3.84
C ASP A 39 20.96 -11.86 -2.75
N ASN A 40 19.87 -11.09 -2.91
CA ASN A 40 19.59 -10.00 -1.99
C ASN A 40 18.08 -9.77 -1.79
N ILE A 41 17.57 -10.41 -0.74
CA ILE A 41 16.17 -10.39 -0.31
C ILE A 41 15.67 -8.97 -0.03
N HIS A 42 16.57 -8.00 0.18
CA HIS A 42 16.24 -6.58 0.40
C HIS A 42 16.08 -5.77 -0.89
N TYR A 43 16.10 -6.39 -2.07
CA TYR A 43 15.92 -5.67 -3.33
C TYR A 43 14.52 -5.04 -3.45
N PRO A 44 14.39 -3.86 -4.09
CA PRO A 44 13.14 -3.14 -4.13
C PRO A 44 12.09 -3.84 -5.02
N HIS A 45 10.80 -3.75 -4.68
CA HIS A 45 9.66 -4.13 -5.55
C HIS A 45 9.79 -3.56 -6.99
N TYR A 46 10.40 -2.38 -7.12
CA TYR A 46 10.75 -1.74 -8.39
C TYR A 46 11.62 -2.61 -9.31
N PHE A 47 12.49 -3.43 -8.73
CA PHE A 47 13.34 -4.34 -9.50
C PHE A 47 12.53 -5.51 -10.03
N GLU A 48 11.56 -6.04 -9.26
CA GLU A 48 10.59 -7.04 -9.73
C GLU A 48 9.73 -6.47 -10.86
N GLU A 49 9.22 -5.25 -10.70
CA GLU A 49 8.48 -4.54 -11.75
C GLU A 49 9.29 -4.39 -13.03
N SER A 50 10.52 -3.92 -12.90
CA SER A 50 11.44 -3.72 -14.03
C SER A 50 11.78 -5.05 -14.69
N PHE A 51 11.94 -6.10 -13.89
CA PHE A 51 12.18 -7.46 -14.34
C PHE A 51 10.98 -8.02 -15.10
N ILE A 52 9.76 -7.92 -14.56
CA ILE A 52 8.52 -8.35 -15.22
C ILE A 52 8.34 -7.59 -16.55
N LYS A 53 8.58 -6.27 -16.57
CA LYS A 53 8.52 -5.45 -17.79
C LYS A 53 9.58 -5.88 -18.81
N ALA A 54 10.80 -6.19 -18.37
CA ALA A 54 11.87 -6.69 -19.24
C ALA A 54 11.60 -8.12 -19.76
N LEU A 55 10.96 -8.98 -18.95
CA LEU A 55 10.55 -10.34 -19.30
C LEU A 55 9.59 -10.36 -20.48
N PHE A 56 8.68 -9.38 -20.53
CA PHE A 56 7.62 -9.27 -21.54
C PHE A 56 7.85 -8.14 -22.54
N ASP A 57 9.11 -7.77 -22.84
CA ASP A 57 9.45 -6.65 -23.73
C ASP A 57 8.66 -6.66 -25.07
N THR A 58 8.21 -5.47 -25.49
CA THR A 58 7.56 -5.15 -26.78
C THR A 58 8.28 -5.69 -28.00
N LYS A 59 9.59 -5.96 -27.90
CA LYS A 59 10.37 -6.60 -28.97
C LYS A 59 9.86 -8.03 -29.30
N TYR A 60 9.18 -8.69 -28.37
CA TYR A 60 8.77 -10.09 -28.48
C TYR A 60 7.25 -10.31 -28.41
N PHE A 61 6.49 -9.36 -27.86
CA PHE A 61 5.04 -9.46 -27.69
C PHE A 61 4.33 -8.18 -28.16
N SER A 62 3.10 -8.31 -28.69
CA SER A 62 2.26 -7.14 -28.96
C SER A 62 1.95 -6.40 -27.65
N SER A 63 1.79 -5.07 -27.71
CA SER A 63 1.51 -4.24 -26.52
C SER A 63 0.30 -4.75 -25.71
N LYS A 64 -0.75 -5.21 -26.40
CA LYS A 64 -1.95 -5.80 -25.78
C LYS A 64 -1.65 -7.13 -25.07
N THR A 65 -0.82 -7.98 -25.67
CA THR A 65 -0.44 -9.27 -25.09
C THR A 65 0.50 -9.08 -23.90
N GLN A 66 1.49 -8.19 -24.05
CA GLN A 66 2.42 -7.80 -23.00
C GLN A 66 1.66 -7.28 -21.77
N SER A 67 0.72 -6.35 -21.95
CA SER A 67 -0.06 -5.80 -20.84
C SER A 67 -0.84 -6.88 -20.08
N LYS A 68 -1.43 -7.85 -20.80
CA LYS A 68 -2.16 -8.96 -20.17
C LYS A 68 -1.24 -9.92 -19.42
N MET A 69 -0.07 -10.23 -19.99
CA MET A 69 0.93 -11.11 -19.35
C MET A 69 1.53 -10.46 -18.11
N ILE A 70 1.90 -9.18 -18.19
CA ILE A 70 2.37 -8.40 -17.04
C ILE A 70 1.32 -8.40 -15.94
N HIS A 71 0.06 -8.12 -16.26
CA HIS A 71 -1.02 -8.08 -15.27
C HIS A 71 -1.28 -9.45 -14.62
N ALA A 72 -1.35 -10.52 -15.40
CA ALA A 72 -1.52 -11.88 -14.88
C ALA A 72 -0.37 -12.27 -13.95
N PHE A 73 0.86 -11.93 -14.34
CA PHE A 73 2.05 -12.22 -13.56
C PHE A 73 2.10 -11.45 -12.25
N LYS A 74 1.76 -10.15 -12.27
CA LYS A 74 1.62 -9.33 -11.06
C LYS A 74 0.63 -9.96 -10.08
N ASN A 75 -0.54 -10.38 -10.57
CA ASN A 75 -1.55 -11.02 -9.74
C ASN A 75 -1.02 -12.32 -9.09
N THR A 76 -0.29 -13.15 -9.83
CA THR A 76 0.32 -14.37 -9.28
C THR A 76 1.37 -14.09 -8.21
N MET A 77 2.23 -13.08 -8.40
CA MET A 77 3.22 -12.69 -7.38
C MET A 77 2.54 -12.16 -6.12
N ARG A 78 1.48 -11.36 -6.26
CA ARG A 78 0.70 -10.86 -5.11
C ARG A 78 0.01 -12.00 -4.36
N GLU A 79 -0.60 -12.95 -5.06
CA GLU A 79 -1.19 -14.14 -4.45
C GLU A 79 -0.15 -14.98 -3.69
N PHE A 80 1.08 -15.06 -4.23
CA PHE A 80 2.20 -15.72 -3.57
C PHE A 80 2.62 -15.00 -2.27
N TYR A 81 2.76 -13.68 -2.29
CA TYR A 81 3.12 -12.91 -1.08
C TYR A 81 2.02 -12.94 -0.02
N ASN A 82 0.76 -12.82 -0.44
CA ASN A 82 -0.39 -12.98 0.45
C ASN A 82 -0.38 -14.36 1.11
N PHE A 83 -0.07 -15.42 0.36
CA PHE A 83 0.05 -16.75 0.92
C PHE A 83 1.10 -16.83 2.04
N GLN A 84 2.29 -16.24 1.86
CA GLN A 84 3.30 -16.21 2.91
C GLN A 84 2.83 -15.45 4.17
N LEU A 85 1.99 -14.41 4.01
CA LEU A 85 1.40 -13.67 5.13
C LEU A 85 0.29 -14.43 5.87
N PHE A 86 -0.36 -15.40 5.22
CA PHE A 86 -1.46 -16.15 5.85
C PHE A 86 -1.06 -17.56 6.29
N PHE A 87 0.01 -18.11 5.73
CA PHE A 87 0.39 -19.50 5.89
C PHE A 87 1.73 -19.65 6.60
N SER A 88 1.84 -20.69 7.42
CA SER A 88 3.02 -20.99 8.23
C SER A 88 3.60 -22.36 7.87
N LEU A 89 4.92 -22.43 7.72
CA LEU A 89 5.65 -23.71 7.66
C LEU A 89 5.92 -24.28 9.06
N ASN A 90 5.61 -23.53 10.12
CA ASN A 90 5.44 -24.08 11.47
C ASN A 90 4.13 -24.84 11.50
N GLY A 91 4.19 -26.16 11.63
CA GLY A 91 3.02 -27.02 11.71
C GLY A 91 2.13 -26.68 12.91
N ASP A 92 1.15 -25.80 12.71
CA ASP A 92 0.06 -25.57 13.63
C ASP A 92 -0.96 -26.71 13.51
N PHE A 93 -1.14 -27.48 14.57
CA PHE A 93 -2.10 -28.61 14.63
C PHE A 93 -3.55 -28.15 14.42
N HIS A 94 -3.83 -26.85 14.60
CA HIS A 94 -5.15 -26.25 14.43
C HIS A 94 -5.39 -25.62 13.05
N GLN A 95 -4.36 -25.40 12.22
CA GLN A 95 -4.56 -24.93 10.84
C GLN A 95 -4.85 -26.08 9.88
N LYS A 96 -6.04 -26.67 10.00
CA LYS A 96 -6.65 -27.39 8.87
C LYS A 96 -7.04 -26.39 7.78
N THR A 97 -6.10 -26.09 6.88
CA THR A 97 -6.30 -26.04 5.42
C THR A 97 -4.99 -25.69 4.71
N THR A 98 -4.17 -26.70 4.40
CA THR A 98 -2.92 -26.52 3.63
C THR A 98 -2.91 -27.29 2.30
N ASN A 99 -3.73 -28.34 2.18
CA ASN A 99 -3.90 -29.05 0.91
C ASN A 99 -4.64 -28.23 -0.18
N ASP A 100 -5.06 -27.00 0.13
CA ASP A 100 -5.89 -26.16 -0.73
C ASP A 100 -5.18 -24.94 -1.32
N PHE A 101 -3.86 -24.78 -1.29
CA PHE A 101 -3.29 -23.59 -1.96
C PHE A 101 -2.36 -23.85 -3.14
N LEU A 102 -1.16 -24.42 -3.00
CA LEU A 102 -0.25 -24.47 -4.16
C LEU A 102 -0.46 -25.68 -5.09
N ASN A 103 -0.90 -26.84 -4.56
CA ASN A 103 -1.49 -27.89 -5.40
C ASN A 103 -2.89 -27.52 -5.88
N LEU A 104 -3.67 -26.76 -5.12
CA LEU A 104 -4.88 -26.11 -5.62
C LEU A 104 -4.58 -25.13 -6.77
N MET A 105 -3.50 -24.38 -6.71
CA MET A 105 -3.15 -23.33 -7.67
C MET A 105 -2.55 -23.90 -8.96
N LEU A 106 -1.76 -24.97 -8.90
CA LEU A 106 -1.06 -25.49 -10.10
C LEU A 106 -1.52 -26.90 -10.56
N SER A 107 -1.98 -27.80 -9.69
CA SER A 107 -2.26 -29.21 -10.05
C SER A 107 -3.73 -29.67 -9.89
N VAL A 108 -4.54 -29.01 -9.06
CA VAL A 108 -5.92 -29.41 -8.67
C VAL A 108 -7.00 -28.46 -9.19
N LYS A 109 -6.76 -27.14 -9.35
CA LYS A 109 -7.72 -26.28 -10.08
C LYS A 109 -7.42 -26.21 -11.56
N PHE A 110 -6.24 -25.79 -12.00
CA PHE A 110 -6.09 -25.51 -13.42
C PHE A 110 -6.19 -26.76 -14.31
N ILE A 111 -5.57 -27.89 -13.98
CA ILE A 111 -5.58 -29.08 -14.86
C ILE A 111 -6.97 -29.77 -14.95
N PRO A 112 -7.70 -30.04 -13.85
CA PRO A 112 -9.06 -30.59 -13.89
C PRO A 112 -10.11 -29.59 -14.38
N ILE A 113 -9.97 -28.28 -14.12
CA ILE A 113 -10.87 -27.24 -14.66
C ILE A 113 -10.65 -27.10 -16.16
N LEU A 114 -9.41 -27.08 -16.65
CA LEU A 114 -9.14 -27.08 -18.10
C LEU A 114 -9.72 -28.32 -18.78
N LYS A 115 -9.63 -29.51 -18.15
CA LYS A 115 -10.25 -30.75 -18.65
C LYS A 115 -11.78 -30.77 -18.52
N GLN A 116 -12.35 -30.37 -17.38
CA GLN A 116 -13.80 -30.29 -17.17
C GLN A 116 -14.45 -29.22 -18.03
N HIS A 117 -13.76 -28.11 -18.30
CA HIS A 117 -14.21 -27.06 -19.20
C HIS A 117 -14.35 -27.60 -20.62
N LEU A 118 -13.36 -28.38 -21.10
CA LEU A 118 -13.47 -29.09 -22.38
C LEU A 118 -14.59 -30.16 -22.37
N VAL A 119 -14.80 -30.86 -21.26
CA VAL A 119 -15.90 -31.84 -21.09
C VAL A 119 -17.28 -31.15 -20.99
N SER A 120 -17.40 -30.00 -20.32
CA SER A 120 -18.65 -29.27 -20.09
C SER A 120 -19.12 -28.52 -21.34
N LEU A 121 -18.16 -28.08 -22.16
CA LEU A 121 -18.42 -27.64 -23.52
C LEU A 121 -18.86 -28.82 -24.43
N GLY A 122 -18.85 -30.07 -23.93
CA GLY A 122 -19.26 -31.28 -24.64
C GLY A 122 -18.23 -31.83 -25.63
N LEU A 123 -17.01 -31.29 -25.60
CA LEU A 123 -16.03 -31.48 -26.66
C LEU A 123 -15.16 -32.74 -26.49
N ILE A 124 -15.04 -33.28 -25.26
CA ILE A 124 -14.31 -34.55 -25.01
C ILE A 124 -15.06 -35.48 -24.05
N PRO A 125 -14.94 -36.82 -24.19
CA PRO A 125 -15.62 -37.77 -23.31
C PRO A 125 -15.01 -37.83 -21.89
N LYS A 126 -15.87 -38.01 -20.87
CA LYS A 126 -15.45 -38.08 -19.45
C LYS A 126 -14.41 -39.17 -19.13
N LYS A 127 -14.36 -40.26 -19.89
CA LYS A 127 -13.47 -41.42 -19.62
C LYS A 127 -12.14 -41.37 -20.37
N GLN A 128 -11.90 -40.33 -21.18
CA GLN A 128 -10.68 -40.22 -21.97
C GLN A 128 -9.48 -39.92 -21.06
N LYS A 129 -8.45 -40.77 -21.09
CA LYS A 129 -7.25 -40.62 -20.26
C LYS A 129 -6.11 -39.91 -20.99
N SER A 130 -6.02 -40.03 -22.31
CA SER A 130 -5.00 -39.41 -23.16
C SER A 130 -5.50 -39.19 -24.59
N HIS A 131 -4.78 -38.36 -25.37
CA HIS A 131 -5.07 -38.00 -26.77
C HIS A 131 -6.21 -36.99 -26.94
N PHE A 132 -6.27 -35.99 -26.06
CA PHE A 132 -7.27 -34.92 -26.03
C PHE A 132 -7.24 -34.06 -27.30
N LEU A 133 -6.03 -33.70 -27.76
CA LEU A 133 -5.82 -32.88 -28.95
C LEU A 133 -6.33 -33.59 -30.20
N ARG A 134 -6.15 -34.91 -30.28
CA ARG A 134 -6.59 -35.73 -31.42
C ARG A 134 -8.10 -35.67 -31.64
N GLU A 135 -8.86 -35.82 -30.57
CA GLU A 135 -10.32 -35.86 -30.63
C GLU A 135 -10.88 -34.49 -31.01
N LEU A 136 -10.32 -33.42 -30.43
CA LEU A 136 -10.72 -32.05 -30.73
C LEU A 136 -10.38 -31.63 -32.15
N LEU A 137 -9.25 -32.08 -32.70
CA LEU A 137 -8.90 -31.85 -34.10
C LEU A 137 -9.86 -32.56 -35.06
N LYS A 138 -10.32 -33.78 -34.75
CA LYS A 138 -11.32 -34.49 -35.59
C LYS A 138 -12.70 -33.84 -35.56
N GLN A 139 -13.09 -33.25 -34.43
CA GLN A 139 -14.39 -32.60 -34.29
C GLN A 139 -14.42 -31.22 -34.93
N SER A 140 -13.32 -30.48 -34.84
CA SER A 140 -13.23 -29.08 -35.29
C SER A 140 -12.97 -28.95 -36.79
N PHE A 141 -12.49 -30.01 -37.45
CA PHE A 141 -12.13 -29.99 -38.87
C PHE A 141 -12.69 -31.18 -39.65
N ASP A 142 -13.30 -30.93 -40.81
CA ASP A 142 -13.86 -31.97 -41.67
C ASP A 142 -12.76 -32.64 -42.52
N SER A 143 -12.34 -33.83 -42.07
CA SER A 143 -11.21 -34.56 -42.63
C SER A 143 -11.25 -34.77 -44.15
N LYS A 144 -12.43 -34.80 -44.78
CA LYS A 144 -12.56 -35.01 -46.24
C LYS A 144 -12.25 -33.76 -47.09
N LYS A 145 -12.22 -32.57 -46.48
CA LYS A 145 -11.96 -31.29 -47.18
C LYS A 145 -10.54 -30.78 -47.00
N LEU A 146 -9.75 -31.39 -46.11
CA LEU A 146 -8.36 -31.05 -45.87
C LEU A 146 -7.45 -31.75 -46.89
N ASN A 147 -6.29 -31.16 -47.20
CA ASN A 147 -5.32 -31.79 -48.10
C ASN A 147 -4.64 -33.01 -47.45
N LYS A 148 -4.07 -33.90 -48.28
CA LYS A 148 -3.55 -35.21 -47.83
C LYS A 148 -2.37 -35.07 -46.84
N GLU A 149 -1.56 -34.03 -47.00
CA GLU A 149 -0.40 -33.73 -46.15
C GLU A 149 -0.80 -33.30 -44.72
N LEU A 150 -1.81 -32.43 -44.58
CA LEU A 150 -2.35 -32.04 -43.28
C LEU A 150 -3.06 -33.21 -42.60
N GLN A 151 -3.73 -34.08 -43.34
CA GLN A 151 -4.38 -35.28 -42.78
C GLN A 151 -3.36 -36.24 -42.15
N ASP A 152 -2.21 -36.43 -42.79
CA ASP A 152 -1.13 -37.28 -42.26
C ASP A 152 -0.47 -36.65 -41.02
N ARG A 153 -0.25 -35.32 -41.02
CA ARG A 153 0.24 -34.59 -39.84
C ARG A 153 -0.73 -34.63 -38.66
N PHE A 154 -2.04 -34.51 -38.91
CA PHE A 154 -3.06 -34.61 -37.87
C PHE A 154 -3.07 -35.98 -37.17
N ARG A 155 -2.73 -37.05 -37.91
CA ARG A 155 -2.60 -38.40 -37.34
C ARG A 155 -1.37 -38.52 -36.43
N VAL A 156 -0.22 -37.99 -36.84
CA VAL A 156 1.02 -37.98 -36.04
C VAL A 156 0.82 -37.15 -34.76
N TRP A 157 0.24 -35.96 -34.90
CA TRP A 157 -0.05 -35.05 -33.79
C TRP A 157 -1.01 -35.59 -32.73
N GLY A 158 -1.96 -36.41 -33.16
CA GLY A 158 -2.93 -36.99 -32.26
C GLY A 158 -2.41 -38.18 -31.45
N ASN A 159 -1.31 -38.81 -31.86
CA ASN A 159 -0.79 -40.02 -31.20
C ASN A 159 0.30 -39.71 -30.16
N LEU A 160 0.51 -38.44 -29.81
CA LEU A 160 1.53 -37.94 -28.87
C LEU A 160 2.98 -38.14 -29.32
N GLU A 161 3.26 -38.84 -30.43
CA GLU A 161 4.62 -39.02 -30.95
C GLU A 161 5.32 -37.67 -31.20
N GLU A 162 4.59 -36.70 -31.75
CA GLU A 162 5.03 -35.31 -31.91
C GLU A 162 3.82 -34.40 -31.70
N LEU A 163 3.95 -33.25 -31.02
CA LEU A 163 2.81 -32.33 -30.80
C LEU A 163 2.94 -31.11 -31.73
N PRO A 164 1.84 -30.68 -32.36
CA PRO A 164 1.86 -29.52 -33.25
C PRO A 164 2.28 -28.29 -32.46
N ASP A 165 3.17 -27.46 -32.99
CA ASP A 165 3.44 -26.18 -32.36
C ASP A 165 2.18 -25.28 -32.39
N PRO A 166 2.05 -24.33 -31.44
CA PRO A 166 0.91 -23.42 -31.38
C PRO A 166 0.63 -22.62 -32.66
N GLN A 167 1.67 -22.28 -33.44
CA GLN A 167 1.53 -21.47 -34.65
C GLN A 167 0.95 -22.30 -35.80
N SER A 168 1.36 -23.56 -35.92
CA SER A 168 0.75 -24.52 -36.82
C SER A 168 -0.75 -24.67 -36.53
N LEU A 169 -1.16 -24.73 -35.25
CA LEU A 169 -2.58 -24.80 -34.86
C LEU A 169 -3.34 -23.51 -35.22
N ASP A 170 -2.75 -22.32 -35.01
CA ASP A 170 -3.34 -21.02 -35.35
C ASP A 170 -3.53 -20.89 -36.87
N LEU A 171 -2.50 -21.18 -37.66
CA LEU A 171 -2.55 -21.06 -39.13
C LEU A 171 -3.65 -21.92 -39.74
N ILE A 172 -3.78 -23.16 -39.23
CA ILE A 172 -4.78 -24.12 -39.71
C ILE A 172 -6.18 -23.69 -39.27
N THR A 173 -6.32 -23.16 -38.05
CA THR A 173 -7.58 -22.60 -37.55
C THR A 173 -8.00 -21.40 -38.40
N ARG A 174 -7.08 -20.48 -38.75
CA ARG A 174 -7.38 -19.31 -39.60
C ARG A 174 -7.80 -19.66 -41.02
N ASN A 175 -7.17 -20.66 -41.61
CA ASN A 175 -7.41 -21.02 -43.01
C ASN A 175 -8.66 -21.88 -43.20
N HIS A 176 -9.07 -22.64 -42.17
CA HIS A 176 -10.11 -23.65 -42.31
C HIS A 176 -11.29 -23.49 -41.34
N VAL A 177 -11.23 -22.57 -40.38
CA VAL A 177 -12.34 -22.23 -39.47
C VAL A 177 -12.84 -20.83 -39.78
N HIS A 178 -14.16 -20.64 -39.77
CA HIS A 178 -14.78 -19.36 -40.04
C HIS A 178 -14.32 -18.27 -39.04
N PHE A 179 -13.99 -17.07 -39.53
CA PHE A 179 -13.26 -16.03 -38.78
C PHE A 179 -13.85 -15.64 -37.43
N THR A 180 -15.17 -15.68 -37.31
CA THR A 180 -15.89 -15.39 -36.06
C THR A 180 -15.68 -16.43 -34.95
N LYS A 181 -15.14 -17.62 -35.26
CA LYS A 181 -14.92 -18.73 -34.31
C LYS A 181 -13.45 -19.14 -34.15
N GLN A 182 -12.53 -18.45 -34.81
CA GLN A 182 -11.12 -18.84 -34.86
C GLN A 182 -10.42 -18.73 -33.51
N ALA A 183 -10.71 -17.66 -32.75
CA ALA A 183 -10.09 -17.44 -31.44
C ALA A 183 -10.43 -18.57 -30.47
N ASP A 184 -11.72 -18.92 -30.38
CA ASP A 184 -12.22 -19.93 -29.45
C ASP A 184 -11.67 -21.33 -29.77
N VAL A 185 -11.70 -21.72 -31.06
CA VAL A 185 -11.21 -23.04 -31.51
C VAL A 185 -9.71 -23.18 -31.28
N LEU A 186 -8.93 -22.11 -31.51
CA LEU A 186 -7.50 -22.14 -31.25
C LEU A 186 -7.19 -22.30 -29.76
N SER A 187 -7.87 -21.54 -28.88
CA SER A 187 -7.66 -21.66 -27.43
C SER A 187 -7.95 -23.08 -26.92
N ILE A 188 -9.00 -23.72 -27.43
CA ILE A 188 -9.38 -25.09 -27.07
C ILE A 188 -8.30 -26.10 -27.49
N LEU A 189 -7.72 -25.96 -28.69
CA LEU A 189 -6.67 -26.84 -29.19
C LEU A 189 -5.35 -26.67 -28.42
N LEU A 190 -5.01 -25.44 -28.01
CA LEU A 190 -3.80 -25.18 -27.22
C LEU A 190 -3.90 -25.77 -25.81
N ILE A 191 -5.07 -25.68 -25.18
CA ILE A 191 -5.34 -26.30 -23.88
C ILE A 191 -5.22 -27.84 -23.97
N ALA A 192 -5.80 -28.43 -25.02
CA ALA A 192 -5.74 -29.87 -25.22
C ALA A 192 -4.32 -30.38 -25.47
N ARG A 193 -3.50 -29.61 -26.20
CA ARG A 193 -2.08 -29.89 -26.41
C ARG A 193 -1.29 -29.90 -25.10
N ALA A 194 -1.56 -28.96 -24.18
CA ALA A 194 -0.90 -28.90 -22.88
C ALA A 194 -1.21 -30.15 -22.04
N LEU A 195 -2.48 -30.57 -21.99
CA LEU A 195 -2.91 -31.80 -21.30
C LEU A 195 -2.25 -33.06 -21.88
N ASP A 196 -2.16 -33.15 -23.21
CA ASP A 196 -1.53 -34.26 -23.92
C ASP A 196 0.00 -34.30 -23.73
N SER A 197 0.65 -33.14 -23.59
CA SER A 197 2.09 -33.04 -23.27
C SER A 197 2.40 -33.52 -21.85
N CYS A 198 1.54 -33.20 -20.88
CA CYS A 198 1.67 -33.71 -19.51
C CYS A 198 1.57 -35.24 -19.48
N TYR A 199 0.61 -35.80 -20.23
CA TYR A 199 0.44 -37.25 -20.34
C TYR A 199 1.61 -37.96 -21.02
N LYS A 200 2.20 -37.37 -22.08
CA LYS A 200 3.39 -37.93 -22.76
C LYS A 200 4.63 -38.01 -21.85
N SER A 201 4.67 -37.18 -20.81
CA SER A 201 5.77 -37.14 -19.84
C SER A 201 5.54 -38.09 -18.66
N ASP A 202 4.64 -39.07 -18.82
CA ASP A 202 4.19 -40.08 -17.86
C ASP A 202 3.63 -39.58 -16.51
N VAL A 203 3.39 -38.27 -16.38
CA VAL A 203 2.76 -37.67 -15.18
C VAL A 203 1.29 -38.10 -15.11
N MET A 204 1.01 -39.14 -14.32
CA MET A 204 -0.33 -39.69 -14.11
C MET A 204 -0.95 -39.22 -12.80
N GLU A 205 -2.28 -39.05 -12.79
CA GLU A 205 -3.12 -38.67 -11.62
C GLU A 205 -2.87 -39.52 -10.35
N LYS A 206 -2.23 -40.68 -10.47
CA LYS A 206 -1.94 -41.61 -9.37
C LYS A 206 -0.52 -41.53 -8.80
N GLU A 207 0.42 -40.85 -9.48
CA GLU A 207 1.80 -40.68 -9.00
C GLU A 207 1.94 -39.52 -8.02
N ILE A 208 0.94 -38.65 -7.96
CA ILE A 208 0.77 -37.67 -6.89
C ILE A 208 0.23 -38.43 -5.67
N SER A 209 1.10 -39.12 -4.93
CA SER A 209 0.71 -39.78 -3.68
C SER A 209 1.01 -38.87 -2.48
N ASP A 210 0.19 -38.95 -1.44
CA ASP A 210 0.33 -38.19 -0.18
C ASP A 210 1.74 -38.28 0.45
N GLN A 211 2.59 -39.23 0.05
CA GLN A 211 3.98 -39.38 0.53
C GLN A 211 4.92 -38.25 0.09
N GLU A 212 4.69 -37.59 -1.05
CA GLU A 212 5.52 -36.45 -1.49
C GLU A 212 5.22 -35.16 -0.71
N PHE A 213 4.05 -35.12 -0.06
CA PHE A 213 3.61 -34.03 0.82
C PHE A 213 3.79 -34.33 2.31
N ALA A 214 4.17 -35.56 2.68
CA ALA A 214 4.48 -35.96 4.05
C ALA A 214 5.60 -35.14 4.74
N PRO A 215 6.59 -34.54 4.03
CA PRO A 215 7.52 -33.59 4.63
C PRO A 215 6.91 -32.21 4.94
N PHE A 216 5.80 -31.86 4.28
CA PHE A 216 5.13 -30.56 4.32
C PHE A 216 3.88 -30.56 5.22
N ILE A 217 3.33 -31.74 5.49
CA ILE A 217 2.19 -31.98 6.37
C ILE A 217 2.74 -32.71 7.58
N GLN A 218 2.98 -31.97 8.67
CA GLN A 218 3.35 -32.44 10.01
C GLN A 218 4.14 -33.75 10.07
N GLN A 219 5.44 -33.67 10.36
CA GLN A 219 6.11 -34.83 10.93
C GLN A 219 5.44 -35.14 12.28
N PRO A 220 4.94 -36.38 12.50
CA PRO A 220 4.54 -36.79 13.83
C PRO A 220 5.76 -36.67 14.74
N LEU A 221 5.53 -36.19 15.97
CA LEU A 221 6.54 -36.02 17.01
C LEU A 221 7.49 -37.22 17.04
N ASN A 222 8.78 -36.98 16.83
CA ASN A 222 9.79 -38.00 17.05
C ASN A 222 9.90 -38.21 18.57
N PRO A 223 9.52 -39.39 19.12
CA PRO A 223 9.51 -39.62 20.57
C PRO A 223 10.90 -39.49 21.22
N GLU A 224 11.99 -39.56 20.44
CA GLU A 224 13.34 -39.30 20.93
C GLU A 224 13.59 -37.82 21.28
N ASN A 225 12.76 -36.90 20.74
CA ASN A 225 12.94 -35.45 20.85
C ASN A 225 11.92 -34.77 21.79
N GLU A 226 11.03 -35.53 22.45
CA GLU A 226 10.01 -35.04 23.40
C GLU A 226 10.56 -34.04 24.45
N SER A 227 11.81 -34.25 24.89
CA SER A 227 12.51 -33.32 25.78
C SER A 227 12.75 -31.94 25.15
N ALA A 228 13.13 -31.86 23.87
CA ALA A 228 13.32 -30.61 23.15
C ALA A 228 12.00 -29.84 22.98
N TYR A 229 10.91 -30.54 22.61
CA TYR A 229 9.57 -29.96 22.53
C TYR A 229 9.12 -29.37 23.88
N MET A 230 9.37 -30.08 24.99
CA MET A 230 9.11 -29.60 26.35
C MET A 230 9.93 -28.36 26.70
N HIS A 231 11.20 -28.30 26.28
CA HIS A 231 12.05 -27.13 26.54
C HIS A 231 11.68 -25.90 25.70
N LEU A 232 11.21 -26.09 24.47
CA LEU A 232 10.72 -25.00 23.61
C LEU A 232 9.38 -24.46 24.13
N SER A 233 8.43 -25.32 24.53
CA SER A 233 7.12 -24.90 25.06
C SER A 233 7.22 -24.16 26.39
N LEU A 234 8.23 -24.48 27.21
CA LEU A 234 8.55 -23.74 28.44
C LEU A 234 8.77 -22.24 28.20
N ASN A 235 9.32 -21.86 27.05
CA ASN A 235 9.62 -20.46 26.73
C ASN A 235 8.38 -19.61 26.38
N GLU A 236 7.19 -20.21 26.21
CA GLU A 236 5.93 -19.51 25.91
C GLU A 236 5.67 -18.35 26.89
N PHE A 237 5.86 -18.58 28.19
CA PHE A 237 5.64 -17.55 29.21
C PHE A 237 6.56 -16.34 28.99
N ILE A 238 7.84 -16.58 28.69
CA ILE A 238 8.84 -15.51 28.50
C ILE A 238 8.50 -14.70 27.25
N PHE A 239 8.16 -15.38 26.16
CA PHE A 239 7.91 -14.73 24.88
C PHE A 239 6.57 -13.99 24.89
N SER A 240 5.49 -14.62 25.38
CA SER A 240 4.14 -14.05 25.36
C SER A 240 3.84 -13.09 26.52
N SER A 241 4.32 -13.39 27.72
CA SER A 241 3.95 -12.63 28.92
C SER A 241 4.97 -11.55 29.27
N LEU A 242 6.26 -11.78 29.01
CA LEU A 242 7.31 -10.78 29.28
C LEU A 242 7.63 -9.95 28.04
N LEU A 243 7.85 -10.60 26.91
CA LEU A 243 8.22 -9.92 25.68
C LEU A 243 7.03 -9.59 24.79
N GLN A 244 5.80 -9.88 25.22
CA GLN A 244 4.53 -9.52 24.55
C GLN A 244 4.46 -9.95 23.08
N LEU A 245 4.99 -11.13 22.76
CA LEU A 245 4.88 -11.75 21.45
C LEU A 245 3.53 -12.48 21.30
N PRO A 246 2.95 -12.57 20.09
CA PRO A 246 1.73 -13.33 19.87
C PRO A 246 1.89 -14.80 20.28
N LYS A 247 0.90 -15.33 21.04
CA LYS A 247 0.93 -16.70 21.58
C LYS A 247 0.93 -17.78 20.50
N GLU A 248 0.30 -17.48 19.37
CA GLU A 248 0.09 -18.39 18.22
C GLU A 248 1.39 -18.89 17.57
N ASN A 249 2.54 -18.32 17.92
CA ASN A 249 3.84 -18.65 17.32
C ASN A 249 4.66 -19.67 18.11
N ILE A 250 4.22 -20.05 19.32
CA ILE A 250 5.05 -20.80 20.29
C ILE A 250 4.34 -22.06 20.82
N ILE A 251 3.03 -22.20 20.58
CA ILE A 251 2.24 -23.29 21.16
C ILE A 251 2.50 -24.62 20.43
N LEU A 252 3.14 -25.55 21.14
CA LEU A 252 3.20 -26.97 20.80
C LEU A 252 2.12 -27.67 21.65
N ASP A 253 0.89 -27.73 21.13
CA ASP A 253 -0.34 -28.05 21.88
C ASP A 253 -0.31 -29.34 22.72
N GLU A 254 0.54 -30.31 22.41
CA GLU A 254 0.61 -31.60 23.11
C GLU A 254 1.27 -31.53 24.51
N TYR A 255 1.90 -30.42 24.89
CA TYR A 255 2.71 -30.32 26.12
C TYR A 255 2.25 -29.27 27.15
N LYS A 256 1.01 -28.75 27.01
CA LYS A 256 0.44 -27.69 27.86
C LYS A 256 0.40 -28.00 29.36
N ASP A 257 0.30 -29.25 29.78
CA ASP A 257 -0.28 -29.55 31.09
C ASP A 257 0.66 -29.49 32.31
N ASN A 258 1.97 -29.21 32.20
CA ASN A 258 2.82 -29.14 33.41
C ASN A 258 3.99 -28.13 33.40
N ALA A 259 4.34 -27.53 32.27
CA ALA A 259 5.59 -26.77 32.12
C ALA A 259 5.44 -25.27 32.46
N GLU A 260 4.33 -24.65 32.03
CA GLU A 260 4.04 -23.20 32.13
C GLU A 260 4.08 -22.68 33.59
N GLY A 261 3.77 -23.55 34.56
CA GLY A 261 3.79 -23.21 35.98
C GLY A 261 5.17 -23.01 36.59
N THR A 262 6.24 -23.59 36.02
CA THR A 262 7.57 -23.62 36.66
C THR A 262 8.35 -22.33 36.38
N LEU A 263 8.46 -21.91 35.13
CA LEU A 263 9.14 -20.66 34.77
C LEU A 263 8.39 -19.43 35.28
N SER A 264 7.05 -19.43 35.25
CA SER A 264 6.25 -18.36 35.85
C SER A 264 6.48 -18.23 37.36
N ARG A 265 6.64 -19.35 38.08
CA ARG A 265 6.98 -19.33 39.52
C ARG A 265 8.40 -18.88 39.79
N LEU A 266 9.37 -19.27 38.97
CA LEU A 266 10.77 -18.82 39.07
C LEU A 266 10.87 -17.32 38.78
N HIS A 267 10.22 -16.85 37.73
CA HIS A 267 10.16 -15.43 37.37
C HIS A 267 9.55 -14.58 38.50
N LYS A 268 8.44 -15.02 39.10
CA LYS A 268 7.80 -14.32 40.24
C LYS A 268 8.70 -14.18 41.48
N ARG A 269 9.77 -14.97 41.58
CA ARG A 269 10.75 -14.86 42.68
C ARG A 269 11.85 -13.84 42.40
N ILE A 270 12.02 -13.40 41.15
CA ILE A 270 13.01 -12.40 40.76
C ILE A 270 12.40 -11.01 41.00
N GLN A 271 13.03 -10.22 41.87
CA GLN A 271 12.48 -8.91 42.28
C GLN A 271 12.94 -7.75 41.40
N ALA A 272 14.14 -7.81 40.80
CA ALA A 272 14.68 -6.74 39.98
C ALA A 272 14.34 -6.93 38.48
N PRO A 273 13.87 -5.89 37.77
CA PRO A 273 13.58 -5.96 36.33
C PRO A 273 14.81 -6.29 35.45
N SER A 274 16.00 -5.84 35.86
CA SER A 274 17.27 -6.20 35.20
C SER A 274 17.51 -7.70 35.20
N ASP A 275 17.32 -8.33 36.35
CA ASP A 275 17.55 -9.75 36.57
C ASP A 275 16.47 -10.59 35.88
N GLN A 276 15.25 -10.05 35.74
CA GLN A 276 14.16 -10.66 34.96
C GLN A 276 14.50 -10.67 33.46
N LEU A 277 15.09 -9.60 32.94
CA LEU A 277 15.54 -9.52 31.56
C LEU A 277 16.76 -10.42 31.31
N GLU A 278 17.73 -10.48 32.22
CA GLU A 278 18.88 -11.39 32.12
C GLU A 278 18.43 -12.87 32.17
N PHE A 279 17.47 -13.18 33.03
CA PHE A 279 16.80 -14.48 33.05
C PHE A 279 16.12 -14.78 31.72
N SER A 280 15.44 -13.78 31.12
CA SER A 280 14.81 -13.92 29.80
C SER A 280 15.83 -14.21 28.71
N LEU A 281 16.95 -13.46 28.65
CA LEU A 281 18.03 -13.70 27.69
C LEU A 281 18.62 -15.10 27.80
N THR A 282 18.86 -15.57 29.02
CA THR A 282 19.41 -16.92 29.27
C THR A 282 18.50 -18.00 28.68
N ASN A 283 17.19 -17.85 28.84
CA ASN A 283 16.21 -18.79 28.29
C ASN A 283 16.04 -18.65 26.77
N ILE A 284 16.15 -17.44 26.21
CA ILE A 284 16.16 -17.22 24.75
C ILE A 284 17.40 -17.86 24.12
N ASN A 285 18.57 -17.73 24.73
CA ASN A 285 19.79 -18.39 24.24
C ASN A 285 19.64 -19.91 24.29
N LEU A 286 19.11 -20.46 25.39
CA LEU A 286 18.80 -21.88 25.49
C LEU A 286 17.81 -22.33 24.38
N PHE A 287 16.80 -21.51 24.09
CA PHE A 287 15.84 -21.76 23.02
C PHE A 287 16.53 -21.84 21.65
N ILE A 288 17.44 -20.91 21.35
CA ILE A 288 18.23 -20.92 20.10
C ILE A 288 19.19 -22.12 20.07
N ASP A 289 19.88 -22.43 21.16
CA ASP A 289 20.79 -23.57 21.27
C ASP A 289 20.07 -24.91 21.02
N ILE A 290 18.82 -25.03 21.47
CA ILE A 290 17.98 -26.20 21.18
C ILE A 290 17.65 -26.25 19.69
N ILE A 291 17.28 -25.15 19.06
CA ILE A 291 17.05 -25.14 17.60
C ILE A 291 18.33 -25.52 16.83
N ASP A 292 19.50 -25.05 17.27
CA ASP A 292 20.80 -25.43 16.66
C ASP A 292 21.09 -26.94 16.75
N GLN A 293 20.65 -27.59 17.83
CA GLN A 293 20.79 -29.03 18.03
C GLN A 293 19.76 -29.83 17.21
N TYR A 294 18.61 -29.23 16.91
CA TYR A 294 17.46 -29.88 16.31
C TYR A 294 16.93 -29.08 15.11
N SER A 295 17.46 -29.39 13.92
CA SER A 295 17.15 -28.68 12.66
C SER A 295 15.68 -28.69 12.25
N GLU A 296 14.86 -29.57 12.84
CA GLU A 296 13.40 -29.62 12.63
C GLU A 296 12.66 -28.40 13.21
N PHE A 297 13.27 -27.65 14.14
CA PHE A 297 12.68 -26.45 14.73
C PHE A 297 13.19 -25.14 14.12
N GLU A 298 13.93 -25.21 13.01
CA GLU A 298 14.55 -24.02 12.39
C GLU A 298 13.51 -22.95 12.04
N SER A 299 12.28 -23.37 11.73
CA SER A 299 11.15 -22.50 11.41
C SER A 299 10.66 -21.66 12.60
N LEU A 300 10.98 -22.04 13.84
CA LEU A 300 10.72 -21.26 15.06
C LEU A 300 11.81 -20.23 15.36
N ARG A 301 12.96 -20.26 14.66
CA ARG A 301 14.11 -19.40 14.97
C ARG A 301 13.79 -17.91 14.89
N PHE A 302 12.90 -17.50 13.98
CA PHE A 302 12.48 -16.09 13.89
C PHE A 302 11.90 -15.58 15.21
N SER A 303 11.17 -16.42 15.96
CA SER A 303 10.59 -16.05 17.26
C SER A 303 11.67 -15.79 18.31
N GLY A 304 12.74 -16.60 18.32
CA GLY A 304 13.91 -16.40 19.17
C GLY A 304 14.64 -15.10 18.85
N TYR A 305 14.87 -14.81 17.56
CA TYR A 305 15.44 -13.53 17.14
C TYR A 305 14.52 -12.34 17.49
N TRP A 306 13.20 -12.49 17.37
CA TRP A 306 12.25 -11.44 17.74
C TRP A 306 12.33 -11.11 19.24
N ALA A 307 12.32 -12.14 20.08
CA ALA A 307 12.48 -12.03 21.52
C ALA A 307 13.82 -11.38 21.89
N MET A 308 14.91 -11.82 21.26
CA MET A 308 16.25 -11.29 21.49
C MET A 308 16.38 -9.82 21.05
N ALA A 309 15.75 -9.43 19.94
CA ALA A 309 15.73 -8.04 19.48
C ALA A 309 14.99 -7.13 20.47
N ARG A 310 13.85 -7.56 21.00
CA ARG A 310 13.13 -6.83 22.07
C ARG A 310 13.95 -6.74 23.36
N TYR A 311 14.67 -7.80 23.75
CA TYR A 311 15.59 -7.74 24.89
C TYR A 311 16.69 -6.68 24.69
N TYR A 312 17.35 -6.66 23.54
CA TYR A 312 18.37 -5.64 23.25
C TYR A 312 17.78 -4.22 23.22
N LEU A 313 16.54 -4.08 22.75
CA LEU A 313 15.82 -2.82 22.81
C LEU A 313 15.57 -2.36 24.26
N PHE A 314 15.09 -3.25 25.13
CA PHE A 314 14.78 -2.97 26.53
C PHE A 314 16.02 -2.73 27.41
N THR A 315 17.17 -3.28 27.02
CA THR A 315 18.47 -3.05 27.69
C THR A 315 19.22 -1.83 27.14
N GLY A 316 18.72 -1.21 26.07
CA GLY A 316 19.29 0.01 25.48
C GLY A 316 20.37 -0.23 24.42
N GLU A 317 20.63 -1.48 24.06
CA GLU A 317 21.56 -1.87 22.99
C GLU A 317 20.91 -1.74 21.59
N LEU A 318 20.50 -0.52 21.23
CA LEU A 318 19.70 -0.24 20.01
C LEU A 318 20.32 -0.79 18.72
N ASP A 319 21.62 -0.63 18.50
CA ASP A 319 22.27 -1.08 17.26
C ASP A 319 22.23 -2.61 17.13
N LYS A 320 22.44 -3.34 18.24
CA LYS A 320 22.32 -4.79 18.29
C LYS A 320 20.87 -5.23 18.10
N ALA A 321 19.90 -4.51 18.68
CA ALA A 321 18.48 -4.78 18.47
C ALA A 321 18.10 -4.69 17.00
N ILE A 322 18.52 -3.63 16.31
CA ILE A 322 18.21 -3.40 14.88
C ILE A 322 18.84 -4.49 13.99
N GLN A 323 20.08 -4.90 14.25
CA GLN A 323 20.70 -6.02 13.52
C GLN A 323 19.97 -7.34 13.76
N THR A 324 19.54 -7.58 15.00
CA THR A 324 18.77 -8.79 15.34
C THR A 324 17.39 -8.79 14.67
N TYR A 325 16.75 -7.63 14.53
CA TYR A 325 15.50 -7.48 13.77
C TYR A 325 15.66 -7.81 12.28
N ILE A 326 16.81 -7.53 11.65
CA ILE A 326 17.07 -7.96 10.27
C ILE A 326 17.02 -9.48 10.18
N ASN A 327 17.76 -10.17 11.03
CA ASN A 327 17.78 -11.63 11.05
C ASN A 327 16.36 -12.17 11.30
N CYS A 328 15.62 -11.58 12.23
CA CYS A 328 14.22 -11.95 12.50
C CYS A 328 13.35 -11.86 11.24
N VAL A 329 13.42 -10.75 10.50
CA VAL A 329 12.63 -10.54 9.28
C VAL A 329 13.03 -11.54 8.17
N GLU A 330 14.32 -11.80 7.99
CA GLU A 330 14.80 -12.77 7.00
C GLU A 330 14.26 -14.17 7.27
N TYR A 331 14.36 -14.65 8.52
CA TYR A 331 13.80 -15.93 8.92
C TYR A 331 12.25 -15.93 8.83
N CYS A 332 11.58 -14.86 9.22
CA CYS A 332 10.12 -14.73 9.10
C CYS A 332 9.64 -14.94 7.65
N ILE A 333 10.28 -14.29 6.67
CA ILE A 333 9.97 -14.44 5.24
C ILE A 333 10.17 -15.87 4.73
N HIS A 334 11.16 -16.58 5.26
CA HIS A 334 11.48 -17.94 4.85
C HIS A 334 10.58 -19.01 5.46
N TYR A 335 9.91 -18.75 6.57
CA TYR A 335 9.22 -19.80 7.34
C TYR A 335 7.79 -19.47 7.77
N ASP A 336 7.51 -18.23 8.19
CA ASP A 336 6.21 -17.83 8.73
C ASP A 336 6.02 -16.32 8.59
N GLY A 337 5.32 -15.88 7.55
CA GLY A 337 5.11 -14.47 7.27
C GLY A 337 3.94 -13.84 8.03
N ARG A 338 3.21 -14.59 8.86
CA ARG A 338 1.99 -14.10 9.56
C ARG A 338 2.24 -12.88 10.44
N ASN A 339 3.43 -12.79 11.02
CA ASN A 339 3.81 -11.72 11.93
C ASN A 339 4.72 -10.67 11.29
N LEU A 340 4.95 -10.76 9.97
CA LEU A 340 5.89 -9.90 9.27
C LEU A 340 5.56 -8.41 9.45
N GLU A 341 4.27 -8.06 9.41
CA GLU A 341 3.81 -6.69 9.64
C GLU A 341 4.18 -6.17 11.04
N GLN A 342 3.97 -6.98 12.08
CA GLN A 342 4.27 -6.60 13.45
C GLN A 342 5.78 -6.49 13.69
N ILE A 343 6.56 -7.44 13.17
CA ILE A 343 8.04 -7.45 13.28
C ILE A 343 8.64 -6.23 12.57
N LEU A 344 8.13 -5.87 11.39
CA LEU A 344 8.58 -4.68 10.67
C LEU A 344 8.20 -3.38 11.40
N THR A 345 7.02 -3.33 12.03
CA THR A 345 6.58 -2.19 12.86
C THR A 345 7.51 -1.99 14.05
N ASP A 346 7.83 -3.07 14.76
CA ASP A 346 8.82 -3.09 15.84
C ASP A 346 10.18 -2.56 15.37
N ALA A 347 10.68 -3.11 14.25
CA ALA A 347 11.99 -2.78 13.71
C ALA A 347 12.09 -1.31 13.25
N LEU A 348 11.06 -0.79 12.57
CA LEU A 348 10.98 0.62 12.16
C LEU A 348 10.91 1.56 13.37
N THR A 349 10.16 1.16 14.41
CA THR A 349 10.09 1.92 15.66
C THR A 349 11.44 1.94 16.37
N ALA A 350 12.15 0.81 16.44
CA ALA A 350 13.51 0.74 16.96
C ALA A 350 14.49 1.63 16.17
N CYS A 351 14.40 1.65 14.84
CA CYS A 351 15.19 2.56 13.99
C CYS A 351 14.90 4.04 14.27
N SER A 352 13.64 4.39 14.56
CA SER A 352 13.22 5.78 14.85
C SER A 352 13.76 6.33 16.18
N LEU A 353 14.20 5.44 17.08
CA LEU A 353 14.78 5.81 18.38
C LEU A 353 16.25 6.26 18.25
N GLN A 354 16.95 5.89 17.18
CA GLN A 354 18.31 6.36 16.92
C GLN A 354 18.32 7.90 16.71
N ASN A 355 19.34 8.57 17.23
CA ASN A 355 19.52 10.03 17.02
C ASN A 355 19.70 10.39 15.54
N SER A 356 20.34 9.49 14.78
CA SER A 356 20.47 9.54 13.33
C SER A 356 20.12 8.16 12.77
N PRO A 357 18.87 7.92 12.34
CA PRO A 357 18.46 6.64 11.80
C PRO A 357 19.30 6.24 10.60
N ASP A 358 19.80 5.00 10.56
CA ASP A 358 20.54 4.53 9.39
C ASP A 358 19.61 4.41 8.17
N SER A 359 19.82 5.30 7.19
CA SER A 359 19.05 5.35 5.95
C SER A 359 19.09 4.04 5.15
N ASN A 360 20.13 3.23 5.30
CA ASN A 360 20.24 1.93 4.63
C ASN A 360 19.35 0.89 5.32
N MET A 361 19.29 0.89 6.65
CA MET A 361 18.48 -0.05 7.43
C MET A 361 16.98 0.24 7.26
N LEU A 362 16.60 1.52 7.33
CA LEU A 362 15.23 1.96 7.03
C LEU A 362 14.81 1.56 5.60
N ARG A 363 15.73 1.68 4.63
CA ARG A 363 15.49 1.26 3.25
C ARG A 363 15.24 -0.24 3.13
N LYS A 364 15.97 -1.08 3.87
CA LYS A 364 15.78 -2.54 3.87
C LYS A 364 14.37 -2.92 4.34
N PHE A 365 13.97 -2.44 5.52
CA PHE A 365 12.63 -2.71 6.06
C PHE A 365 11.52 -2.14 5.16
N ALA A 366 11.71 -0.93 4.62
CA ALA A 366 10.79 -0.33 3.65
C ALA A 366 10.65 -1.14 2.36
N ASN A 367 11.73 -1.71 1.83
CA ASN A 367 11.68 -2.53 0.62
C ASN A 367 10.87 -3.81 0.82
N ILE A 368 11.07 -4.47 1.97
CA ILE A 368 10.33 -5.68 2.33
C ILE A 368 8.86 -5.35 2.50
N ALA A 369 8.56 -4.29 3.25
CA ALA A 369 7.22 -3.76 3.39
C ALA A 369 6.50 -3.56 2.05
N ILE A 370 7.13 -2.84 1.11
CA ILE A 370 6.58 -2.59 -0.22
C ILE A 370 6.35 -3.89 -0.99
N ARG A 371 7.28 -4.85 -0.91
CA ARG A 371 7.15 -6.13 -1.62
C ARG A 371 5.91 -6.92 -1.18
N TYR A 372 5.64 -6.95 0.12
CA TYR A 372 4.49 -7.64 0.70
C TYR A 372 3.22 -6.77 0.71
N GLU A 373 3.23 -5.61 0.04
CA GLU A 373 2.12 -4.65 0.04
C GLU A 373 1.71 -4.20 1.47
N LEU A 374 2.63 -4.31 2.44
CA LEU A 374 2.42 -3.94 3.83
C LEU A 374 2.60 -2.42 4.00
N LYS A 375 1.53 -1.75 4.43
CA LYS A 375 1.44 -0.28 4.45
C LYS A 375 1.91 0.29 5.80
N PHE A 376 3.20 0.63 5.91
CA PHE A 376 3.77 1.27 7.13
C PHE A 376 3.76 2.81 7.07
N SER A 377 3.83 3.36 5.87
CA SER A 377 3.63 4.78 5.61
C SER A 377 2.36 4.98 4.80
N LYS A 378 1.94 6.23 4.77
CA LYS A 378 0.63 6.65 4.36
C LYS A 378 0.67 7.48 3.07
N ILE A 379 1.80 7.45 2.38
CA ILE A 379 1.81 7.70 0.93
C ILE A 379 1.23 6.44 0.29
N ASP A 380 0.10 6.57 -0.41
CA ASP A 380 -0.29 5.60 -1.43
C ASP A 380 0.83 5.60 -2.46
N LEU A 381 1.84 4.75 -2.26
CA LEU A 381 2.66 4.29 -3.36
C LEU A 381 1.67 3.60 -4.29
N SER A 382 1.22 4.29 -5.32
CA SER A 382 0.59 3.63 -6.45
C SER A 382 1.62 2.62 -6.95
N PHE A 383 1.45 1.35 -6.56
CA PHE A 383 2.39 0.28 -6.88
C PHE A 383 2.54 0.13 -8.40
N ASP A 384 1.55 0.58 -9.17
CA ASP A 384 1.56 0.67 -10.63
C ASP A 384 2.36 1.86 -11.19
N ASN A 385 2.56 2.94 -10.42
CA ASN A 385 3.26 4.18 -10.81
C ASN A 385 4.43 4.52 -9.87
N LEU A 386 5.20 3.50 -9.54
CA LEU A 386 6.38 3.59 -8.70
C LEU A 386 7.54 4.35 -9.40
N PRO A 387 8.21 5.32 -8.73
CA PRO A 387 9.36 6.06 -9.31
C PRO A 387 10.52 5.12 -9.71
N GLN A 388 11.22 5.40 -10.82
CA GLN A 388 12.27 4.52 -11.37
C GLN A 388 13.45 4.22 -10.42
N LYS A 389 13.60 4.93 -9.29
CA LYS A 389 14.64 4.68 -8.28
C LYS A 389 14.06 4.76 -6.88
N PHE A 390 14.39 3.76 -6.04
CA PHE A 390 14.07 3.78 -4.63
C PHE A 390 14.80 4.93 -3.93
N LYS A 391 14.05 5.83 -3.31
CA LYS A 391 14.57 6.82 -2.37
C LYS A 391 13.70 6.82 -1.13
N LEU A 392 14.33 6.97 0.04
CA LEU A 392 13.62 6.94 1.33
C LEU A 392 12.54 8.03 1.40
N GLU A 393 12.79 9.20 0.79
CA GLU A 393 11.85 10.33 0.69
C GLU A 393 10.57 10.02 -0.09
N ASN A 394 10.57 8.97 -0.93
CA ASN A 394 9.39 8.54 -1.67
C ASN A 394 8.49 7.60 -0.83
N VAL A 395 9.01 7.06 0.27
CA VAL A 395 8.34 6.05 1.09
C VAL A 395 8.00 6.59 2.46
N PHE A 396 8.91 7.30 3.13
CA PHE A 396 8.65 7.94 4.41
C PHE A 396 8.69 9.46 4.30
N GLU A 397 7.66 10.12 4.82
CA GLU A 397 7.69 11.55 5.08
C GLU A 397 8.49 11.84 6.37
N THR A 398 9.12 13.01 6.43
CA THR A 398 10.00 13.39 7.56
C THR A 398 9.30 13.42 8.93
N TRP A 399 7.97 13.48 8.96
CA TRP A 399 7.18 13.42 10.20
C TRP A 399 6.78 11.98 10.58
N GLU A 400 6.75 11.02 9.66
CA GLU A 400 6.29 9.65 9.94
C GLU A 400 7.26 8.90 10.86
N LEU A 401 8.58 9.08 10.67
CA LEU A 401 9.57 8.58 11.62
C LEU A 401 9.41 9.18 13.02
N LYS A 402 8.94 10.44 13.11
CA LYS A 402 8.61 11.04 14.41
C LYS A 402 7.35 10.41 15.00
N THR A 403 6.37 10.03 14.18
CA THR A 403 5.17 9.32 14.62
C THR A 403 5.53 7.96 15.22
N PHE A 404 6.34 7.15 14.56
CA PHE A 404 6.83 5.87 15.13
C PHE A 404 7.53 6.09 16.48
N ARG A 405 8.39 7.10 16.57
CA ARG A 405 9.04 7.49 17.83
C ARG A 405 8.05 7.87 18.92
N THR A 406 6.92 8.48 18.56
CA THR A 406 5.86 8.81 19.53
C THR A 406 4.98 7.62 19.93
N GLN A 407 4.87 6.61 19.07
CA GLN A 407 4.07 5.39 19.30
C GLN A 407 4.84 4.29 20.04
N VAL A 408 6.08 4.56 20.48
CA VAL A 408 6.93 3.59 21.19
C VAL A 408 6.21 2.93 22.36
N TYR A 409 5.42 3.67 23.13
CA TYR A 409 4.66 3.12 24.27
C TYR A 409 3.31 2.50 23.89
N ASP A 410 2.85 2.72 22.67
CA ASP A 410 1.69 2.01 22.12
C ASP A 410 2.11 0.62 21.62
N ILE A 411 3.36 0.48 21.19
CA ILE A 411 3.95 -0.75 20.63
C ILE A 411 4.66 -1.58 21.70
N PHE A 412 5.42 -0.93 22.59
CA PHE A 412 6.24 -1.58 23.61
C PHE A 412 5.79 -1.20 25.03
N ASN A 413 5.73 -2.18 25.93
CA ASN A 413 5.41 -1.92 27.33
C ASN A 413 6.52 -1.10 27.99
N LYS A 414 6.14 0.07 28.51
CA LYS A 414 7.02 1.00 29.23
C LYS A 414 7.72 0.35 30.42
N ASP A 415 7.06 -0.57 31.11
CA ASP A 415 7.56 -1.15 32.37
C ASP A 415 8.77 -2.08 32.17
N LEU A 416 9.05 -2.49 30.92
CA LEU A 416 10.16 -3.38 30.58
C LEU A 416 11.47 -2.63 30.28
N PHE A 417 11.43 -1.31 30.11
CA PHE A 417 12.63 -0.53 29.82
C PHE A 417 13.48 -0.29 31.08
N ILE A 418 14.75 -0.72 31.08
CA ILE A 418 15.70 -0.49 32.20
C ILE A 418 16.16 0.98 32.23
N THR A 419 15.40 1.81 32.94
CA THR A 419 15.45 3.29 32.89
C THR A 419 16.83 3.93 33.10
N GLU A 420 17.77 3.20 33.70
CA GLU A 420 19.11 3.66 34.08
C GLU A 420 20.12 3.69 32.91
N ALA A 421 19.81 3.07 31.77
CA ALA A 421 20.73 2.97 30.61
C ALA A 421 20.49 4.00 29.48
N PHE A 422 19.48 4.88 29.58
CA PHE A 422 18.94 5.54 28.38
C PHE A 422 19.25 7.04 28.25
N THR A 423 19.84 7.41 27.12
CA THR A 423 19.83 8.81 26.63
C THR A 423 18.63 9.09 25.71
N PHE A 424 18.16 8.11 24.93
CA PHE A 424 17.13 8.30 23.89
C PHE A 424 15.69 8.35 24.42
N LEU A 425 15.36 7.67 25.53
CA LEU A 425 14.01 7.72 26.12
C LEU A 425 13.70 9.09 26.75
N ASN A 426 14.73 9.83 27.19
CA ASN A 426 14.59 11.19 27.72
C ASN A 426 14.19 12.19 26.64
N ASP A 427 14.49 11.88 25.38
CA ASP A 427 14.17 12.67 24.18
C ASP A 427 12.89 12.17 23.48
N LEU A 428 12.07 11.35 24.16
CA LEU A 428 10.76 10.97 23.63
C LEU A 428 9.81 12.17 23.69
N PRO A 429 9.11 12.51 22.59
CA PRO A 429 8.13 13.58 22.62
C PRO A 429 7.00 13.18 23.57
N ASN A 430 6.84 13.90 24.69
CA ASN A 430 5.73 13.66 25.60
C ASN A 430 4.41 14.02 24.88
N HIS A 431 3.44 13.12 24.84
CA HIS A 431 2.10 13.39 24.30
C HIS A 431 1.26 14.32 25.17
N LYS A 432 1.82 15.47 25.58
CA LYS A 432 0.98 16.57 26.03
C LYS A 432 0.39 17.18 24.77
N PHE A 433 -0.90 17.56 24.82
CA PHE A 433 -1.46 18.50 23.84
C PHE A 433 -0.44 19.60 23.56
N LEU A 434 -0.35 20.10 22.33
CA LEU A 434 0.41 21.31 22.02
C LEU A 434 -0.06 22.42 22.96
N THR A 435 0.57 22.53 24.12
CA THR A 435 0.39 23.61 25.07
C THR A 435 1.23 24.73 24.52
N LEU A 436 0.60 25.49 23.64
CA LEU A 436 1.17 26.74 23.18
C LEU A 436 1.47 27.59 24.41
N LYS A 437 2.68 28.13 24.48
CA LYS A 437 3.01 29.08 25.54
C LYS A 437 2.16 30.33 25.31
N ASN A 438 1.09 30.47 26.09
CA ASN A 438 0.14 31.58 25.96
C ASN A 438 0.75 32.97 26.16
N LYS A 439 1.99 33.08 26.67
CA LYS A 439 2.70 34.35 26.89
C LYS A 439 4.16 34.24 26.50
N ILE A 440 4.45 34.34 25.21
CA ILE A 440 5.81 34.56 24.70
C ILE A 440 6.03 36.07 24.61
N ARG A 441 7.12 36.58 25.17
CA ARG A 441 7.48 38.00 25.08
C ARG A 441 7.89 38.33 23.64
N ILE A 442 7.17 39.27 23.03
CA ILE A 442 7.40 39.69 21.65
C ILE A 442 8.44 40.81 21.62
N ASP A 443 9.35 40.69 20.68
CA ASP A 443 10.50 41.56 20.49
C ASP A 443 10.35 42.34 19.18
N LEU A 444 9.85 43.58 19.28
CA LEU A 444 9.63 44.47 18.14
C LEU A 444 10.94 45.00 17.54
N SER A 445 12.07 44.93 18.27
CA SER A 445 13.38 45.34 17.75
C SER A 445 13.98 44.32 16.75
N GLN A 446 13.49 43.08 16.82
CA GLN A 446 13.89 41.96 15.96
C GLN A 446 12.60 41.29 15.45
N PRO A 447 11.84 41.94 14.55
CA PRO A 447 10.50 41.49 14.16
C PRO A 447 10.50 40.07 13.55
N ASN A 448 11.58 39.70 12.86
CA ASN A 448 11.77 38.40 12.20
C ASN A 448 12.35 37.29 13.08
N LYS A 449 12.44 37.50 14.40
CA LYS A 449 12.96 36.51 15.34
C LYS A 449 12.12 35.23 15.29
N VAL A 450 12.80 34.08 15.24
CA VAL A 450 12.16 32.78 15.32
C VAL A 450 11.99 32.39 16.78
N ILE A 451 10.76 32.11 17.19
CA ILE A 451 10.39 31.71 18.55
C ILE A 451 10.02 30.23 18.60
N LYS A 452 10.23 29.63 19.78
CA LYS A 452 9.88 28.25 20.10
C LYS A 452 8.57 28.25 20.87
N ILE A 453 7.51 27.72 20.27
CA ILE A 453 6.12 27.95 20.74
C ILE A 453 5.59 26.84 21.65
N ASP A 454 6.18 25.66 21.58
CA ASP A 454 5.80 24.49 22.38
C ASP A 454 6.79 24.26 23.54
N ASP A 455 6.32 23.55 24.56
CA ASP A 455 7.14 23.20 25.73
C ASP A 455 8.34 22.32 25.36
N GLN A 456 8.20 21.52 24.30
CA GLN A 456 9.25 20.64 23.77
C GLN A 456 10.19 21.34 22.79
N LYS A 457 9.96 22.63 22.48
CA LYS A 457 10.78 23.44 21.56
C LYS A 457 10.90 22.85 20.14
N THR A 458 9.96 22.01 19.73
CA THR A 458 9.92 21.34 18.43
C THR A 458 9.36 22.25 17.34
N VAL A 459 8.38 23.09 17.66
CA VAL A 459 7.75 23.98 16.68
C VAL A 459 8.40 25.36 16.75
N LYS A 460 8.98 25.76 15.63
CA LYS A 460 9.68 27.04 15.48
C LYS A 460 8.98 27.86 14.42
N MET A 461 8.66 29.11 14.71
CA MET A 461 8.11 30.02 13.71
C MET A 461 8.47 31.48 14.01
N PRO A 462 8.44 32.37 13.01
CA PRO A 462 8.54 33.81 13.22
C PRO A 462 7.49 34.31 14.22
N GLN A 463 7.83 35.36 14.97
CA GLN A 463 6.90 36.01 15.91
C GLN A 463 5.59 36.44 15.25
N LEU A 464 5.66 36.90 13.99
CA LEU A 464 4.48 37.28 13.20
C LEU A 464 3.52 36.09 13.01
N LEU A 465 4.03 34.92 12.62
CA LEU A 465 3.22 33.73 12.40
C LEU A 465 2.50 33.28 13.69
N HIS A 466 3.17 33.39 14.83
CA HIS A 466 2.57 33.08 16.13
C HIS A 466 1.49 34.09 16.52
N ALA A 467 1.67 35.39 16.25
CA ALA A 467 0.66 36.41 16.48
C ALA A 467 -0.60 36.17 15.63
N ILE A 468 -0.40 35.80 14.36
CA ILE A 468 -1.49 35.41 13.44
C ILE A 468 -2.20 34.15 13.95
N GLN A 469 -1.46 33.15 14.41
CA GLN A 469 -2.02 31.92 14.97
C GLN A 469 -2.89 32.18 16.22
N LEU A 470 -2.49 33.12 17.06
CA LEU A 470 -3.27 33.56 18.23
C LEU A 470 -4.41 34.53 17.89
N ARG A 471 -4.52 34.96 16.62
CA ARG A 471 -5.48 35.96 16.13
C ARG A 471 -5.35 37.31 16.84
N ASP A 472 -4.13 37.65 17.29
CA ASP A 472 -3.86 38.94 17.94
C ASP A 472 -3.56 40.01 16.88
N VAL A 473 -4.62 40.72 16.48
CA VAL A 473 -4.58 41.77 15.45
C VAL A 473 -3.59 42.88 15.81
N ASN A 474 -3.56 43.32 17.07
CA ASN A 474 -2.74 44.44 17.51
C ASN A 474 -1.25 44.09 17.43
N THR A 475 -0.90 42.90 17.89
CA THR A 475 0.46 42.40 17.85
C THR A 475 0.91 42.12 16.42
N ALA A 476 0.05 41.51 15.59
CA ALA A 476 0.36 41.26 14.18
C ALA A 476 0.63 42.58 13.45
N LYS A 477 -0.22 43.59 13.65
CA LYS A 477 -0.03 44.94 13.10
C LYS A 477 1.27 45.57 13.58
N ALA A 478 1.55 45.54 14.89
CA ALA A 478 2.78 46.11 15.44
C ALA A 478 4.06 45.44 14.89
N LEU A 479 4.02 44.13 14.62
CA LEU A 479 5.13 43.41 14.01
C LEU A 479 5.30 43.76 12.52
N LEU A 480 4.20 43.90 11.79
CA LEU A 480 4.21 44.36 10.39
C LEU A 480 4.74 45.80 10.28
N ASP A 481 4.26 46.72 11.12
CA ASP A 481 4.74 48.11 11.21
C ASP A 481 6.23 48.18 11.57
N ALA A 482 6.74 47.21 12.34
CA ALA A 482 8.15 47.08 12.68
C ALA A 482 9.02 46.46 11.56
N GLY A 483 8.43 46.05 10.44
CA GLY A 483 9.14 45.46 9.29
C GLY A 483 9.29 43.93 9.35
N ALA A 484 8.32 43.23 9.94
CA ALA A 484 8.25 41.77 9.84
C ALA A 484 8.08 41.33 8.38
N ASP A 485 8.87 40.34 7.97
CA ASP A 485 8.88 39.75 6.64
C ASP A 485 7.77 38.69 6.54
N VAL A 486 6.75 38.99 5.74
CA VAL A 486 5.60 38.12 5.46
C VAL A 486 5.97 36.82 4.75
N ASN A 487 7.17 36.75 4.16
CA ASN A 487 7.65 35.59 3.39
C ASN A 487 8.35 34.53 4.26
N LYS A 488 8.54 34.79 5.56
CA LYS A 488 9.13 33.81 6.47
C LYS A 488 8.14 32.70 6.80
N LEU A 489 8.58 31.46 6.59
CA LEU A 489 7.79 30.26 6.86
C LEU A 489 8.03 29.70 8.27
N SER A 490 7.07 28.93 8.77
CA SER A 490 7.22 28.11 9.97
C SER A 490 8.16 26.91 9.71
N SER A 491 8.57 26.20 10.77
CA SER A 491 9.28 24.91 10.65
C SER A 491 8.46 23.81 9.96
N SER A 492 7.16 24.05 9.78
CA SER A 492 6.20 23.19 9.09
C SER A 492 5.78 23.77 7.73
N ASN A 493 6.61 24.65 7.15
CA ASN A 493 6.34 25.35 5.89
C ASN A 493 5.02 26.13 5.84
N ASP A 494 4.48 26.57 6.97
CA ASP A 494 3.28 27.41 6.95
C ASP A 494 3.68 28.87 6.68
N SER A 495 2.96 29.54 5.77
CA SER A 495 3.08 30.97 5.50
C SER A 495 2.11 31.80 6.35
N ALA A 496 2.29 33.13 6.36
CA ALA A 496 1.37 34.05 7.02
C ALA A 496 -0.07 33.89 6.51
N LEU A 497 -0.25 33.74 5.19
CA LEU A 497 -1.56 33.50 4.57
C LEU A 497 -2.14 32.14 4.97
N THR A 498 -1.36 31.06 4.91
CA THR A 498 -1.90 29.73 5.24
C THR A 498 -2.25 29.60 6.71
N ILE A 499 -1.50 30.21 7.64
CA ILE A 499 -1.86 30.22 9.07
C ILE A 499 -3.10 31.07 9.31
N CYS A 500 -3.19 32.26 8.71
CA CYS A 500 -4.35 33.15 8.85
C CYS A 500 -5.64 32.45 8.38
N LEU A 501 -5.56 31.69 7.28
CA LEU A 501 -6.67 30.97 6.69
C LEU A 501 -6.90 29.56 7.29
N ASN A 502 -6.03 29.08 8.18
CA ASN A 502 -6.20 27.76 8.81
C ASN A 502 -7.34 27.77 9.86
N ASP A 503 -7.81 26.58 10.26
CA ASP A 503 -8.96 26.38 11.18
C ASP A 503 -10.34 26.89 10.69
N HIS A 504 -10.51 27.00 9.36
CA HIS A 504 -11.73 27.46 8.68
C HIS A 504 -12.94 26.51 8.71
N ILE A 505 -13.13 25.70 9.76
CA ILE A 505 -14.23 24.70 9.81
C ILE A 505 -15.62 25.37 9.70
N LEU A 506 -15.73 26.67 10.02
CA LEU A 506 -17.03 27.36 10.11
C LEU A 506 -17.15 28.61 9.23
N GLU A 507 -16.12 29.47 9.22
CA GLU A 507 -15.98 30.77 8.52
C GLU A 507 -14.72 31.46 9.10
N LEU A 508 -14.17 32.48 8.44
CA LEU A 508 -13.12 33.31 9.05
C LEU A 508 -13.72 34.21 10.15
N SER A 509 -13.11 34.19 11.33
CA SER A 509 -13.43 35.14 12.40
C SER A 509 -13.10 36.59 12.01
N ASP A 510 -13.72 37.57 12.69
CA ASP A 510 -13.50 38.99 12.38
C ASP A 510 -12.05 39.40 12.57
N GLU A 511 -11.35 38.82 13.56
CA GLU A 511 -9.92 39.03 13.78
C GLU A 511 -9.09 38.48 12.61
N GLN A 512 -9.45 37.30 12.08
CA GLN A 512 -8.77 36.72 10.92
C GLN A 512 -9.00 37.57 9.68
N LYS A 513 -10.20 38.11 9.46
CA LYS A 513 -10.48 39.02 8.33
C LYS A 513 -9.64 40.29 8.42
N GLN A 514 -9.56 40.91 9.60
CA GLN A 514 -8.70 42.09 9.81
C GLN A 514 -7.22 41.79 9.55
N ILE A 515 -6.71 40.65 10.03
CA ILE A 515 -5.32 40.25 9.77
C ILE A 515 -5.12 39.94 8.29
N LEU A 516 -6.07 39.28 7.64
CA LEU A 516 -6.02 38.97 6.21
C LEU A 516 -5.97 40.26 5.39
N ASP A 517 -6.80 41.25 5.69
CA ASP A 517 -6.80 42.56 5.03
C ASP A 517 -5.42 43.23 5.15
N LEU A 518 -4.82 43.23 6.34
CA LEU A 518 -3.46 43.74 6.56
C LEU A 518 -2.42 42.98 5.74
N LEU A 519 -2.47 41.65 5.73
CA LEU A 519 -1.50 40.82 5.00
C LEU A 519 -1.59 41.06 3.49
N LEU A 520 -2.80 41.21 2.95
CA LEU A 520 -3.04 41.38 1.53
C LEU A 520 -2.56 42.74 0.97
N GLU A 521 -2.12 43.68 1.82
CA GLU A 521 -1.45 44.91 1.41
C GLU A 521 0.06 44.70 1.13
N TYR A 522 0.64 43.58 1.59
CA TYR A 522 2.06 43.27 1.42
C TYR A 522 2.35 42.45 0.16
N ALA A 523 3.55 42.62 -0.39
CA ALA A 523 4.03 41.82 -1.50
C ALA A 523 4.59 40.48 -0.99
N PHE A 524 4.02 39.38 -1.49
CA PHE A 524 4.51 38.04 -1.24
C PHE A 524 5.39 37.54 -2.39
N SER A 525 6.40 36.74 -2.07
CA SER A 525 7.21 36.07 -3.08
C SER A 525 6.43 34.92 -3.73
N PRO A 526 6.73 34.57 -5.00
CA PRO A 526 6.09 33.43 -5.67
C PRO A 526 6.24 32.12 -4.89
N GLU A 527 7.37 31.91 -4.21
CA GLU A 527 7.61 30.72 -3.39
C GLU A 527 6.64 30.67 -2.20
N THR A 528 6.47 31.78 -1.49
CA THR A 528 5.57 31.85 -0.33
C THR A 528 4.09 31.71 -0.72
N LEU A 529 3.68 32.36 -1.83
CA LEU A 529 2.30 32.27 -2.35
C LEU A 529 1.91 30.83 -2.72
N ASN A 530 2.86 30.08 -3.25
CA ASN A 530 2.67 28.71 -3.74
C ASN A 530 3.12 27.65 -2.73
N THR A 531 3.36 28.04 -1.49
CA THR A 531 3.68 27.09 -0.42
C THR A 531 2.44 26.28 -0.03
N VAL A 532 2.66 25.00 0.26
CA VAL A 532 1.63 24.08 0.76
C VAL A 532 1.91 23.71 2.21
N THR A 533 0.86 23.68 3.02
CA THR A 533 0.94 23.27 4.44
C THR A 533 1.38 21.80 4.55
N THR A 534 2.22 21.44 5.51
CA THR A 534 2.74 20.07 5.60
C THR A 534 1.71 19.03 6.02
N LYS A 535 0.61 19.43 6.68
CA LYS A 535 -0.39 18.49 7.21
C LYS A 535 -1.53 18.22 6.23
N LYS A 536 -2.10 19.29 5.67
CA LYS A 536 -3.26 19.20 4.76
C LYS A 536 -2.85 19.31 3.30
N TYR A 537 -1.59 19.62 3.00
CA TYR A 537 -1.11 19.90 1.66
C TYR A 537 -1.88 21.04 0.95
N LEU A 538 -2.53 21.93 1.70
CA LEU A 538 -3.29 23.04 1.13
C LEU A 538 -2.42 24.28 0.97
N SER A 539 -2.59 24.97 -0.16
CA SER A 539 -2.09 26.33 -0.39
C SER A 539 -3.15 27.37 -0.04
N ALA A 540 -2.77 28.65 0.02
CA ALA A 540 -3.71 29.75 0.27
C ALA A 540 -4.86 29.78 -0.75
N LEU A 541 -4.58 29.53 -2.04
CA LEU A 541 -5.61 29.49 -3.09
C LEU A 541 -6.60 28.32 -2.88
N HIS A 542 -6.13 27.15 -2.44
CA HIS A 542 -7.02 26.02 -2.15
C HIS A 542 -7.92 26.32 -0.95
N ILE A 543 -7.40 26.97 0.08
CA ILE A 543 -8.20 27.36 1.24
C ILE A 543 -9.24 28.42 0.85
N ALA A 544 -8.89 29.38 -0.01
CA ALA A 544 -9.85 30.37 -0.54
C ALA A 544 -11.01 29.72 -1.31
N VAL A 545 -10.72 28.68 -2.11
CA VAL A 545 -11.76 27.87 -2.78
C VAL A 545 -12.65 27.13 -1.77
N LEU A 546 -12.07 26.53 -0.72
CA LEU A 546 -12.82 25.86 0.34
C LEU A 546 -13.72 26.82 1.14
N LEU A 547 -13.25 28.05 1.36
CA LEU A 547 -14.02 29.13 1.98
C LEU A 547 -15.16 29.63 1.10
N GLY A 548 -15.10 29.41 -0.22
CA GLY A 548 -16.12 29.89 -1.13
C GLY A 548 -16.12 31.40 -1.32
N ASP A 549 -14.95 32.03 -1.24
CA ASP A 549 -14.75 33.48 -1.33
C ASP A 549 -14.20 33.87 -2.72
N PRO A 550 -15.04 34.33 -3.67
CA PRO A 550 -14.60 34.67 -5.02
C PRO A 550 -13.65 35.87 -5.05
N ASP A 551 -13.79 36.81 -4.11
CA ASP A 551 -12.98 38.03 -4.07
C ASP A 551 -11.58 37.75 -3.56
N LEU A 552 -11.46 36.89 -2.53
CA LEU A 552 -10.17 36.38 -2.09
C LEU A 552 -9.47 35.58 -3.19
N VAL A 553 -10.20 34.74 -3.93
CA VAL A 553 -9.65 34.00 -5.08
C VAL A 553 -9.12 34.95 -6.14
N LYS A 554 -9.90 35.96 -6.57
CA LYS A 554 -9.45 36.99 -7.53
C LYS A 554 -8.17 37.67 -7.05
N LYS A 555 -8.12 38.06 -5.77
CA LYS A 555 -6.99 38.79 -5.20
C LYS A 555 -5.71 37.93 -5.15
N LEU A 556 -5.81 36.69 -4.71
CA LEU A 556 -4.67 35.75 -4.69
C LEU A 556 -4.13 35.47 -6.10
N ILE A 557 -5.02 35.32 -7.09
CA ILE A 557 -4.63 35.15 -8.50
C ILE A 557 -3.90 36.40 -9.00
N ALA A 558 -4.41 37.60 -8.70
CA ALA A 558 -3.77 38.86 -9.07
C ALA A 558 -2.38 39.03 -8.43
N MET A 559 -2.15 38.42 -7.27
CA MET A 559 -0.84 38.39 -6.59
C MET A 559 0.15 37.39 -7.22
N GLY A 560 -0.29 36.54 -8.17
CA GLY A 560 0.58 35.62 -8.90
C GLY A 560 0.62 34.19 -8.34
N THR A 561 -0.42 33.74 -7.63
CA THR A 561 -0.54 32.32 -7.27
C THR A 561 -0.63 31.43 -8.52
N ASN A 562 -0.01 30.27 -8.48
CA ASN A 562 -0.13 29.24 -9.50
C ASN A 562 -1.53 28.62 -9.45
N VAL A 563 -2.37 28.96 -10.43
CA VAL A 563 -3.75 28.45 -10.57
C VAL A 563 -3.84 26.95 -10.85
N ASN A 564 -2.71 26.32 -11.22
CA ASN A 564 -2.60 24.89 -11.54
C ASN A 564 -1.76 24.12 -10.49
N LEU A 565 -1.51 24.72 -9.33
CA LEU A 565 -0.79 24.06 -8.25
C LEU A 565 -1.59 22.82 -7.80
N LEU A 566 -0.96 21.65 -7.82
CA LEU A 566 -1.57 20.44 -7.27
C LEU A 566 -1.34 20.41 -5.76
N ALA A 567 -2.42 20.45 -5.00
CA ALA A 567 -2.41 20.48 -3.54
C ALA A 567 -3.57 19.61 -2.99
N ASP A 568 -3.82 19.67 -1.69
CA ASP A 568 -4.70 18.72 -0.97
C ASP A 568 -4.16 17.28 -0.99
N ILE A 569 -4.74 16.43 -0.14
CA ILE A 569 -4.42 15.01 0.01
C ILE A 569 -4.50 14.25 -1.32
N ASP A 570 -5.49 14.60 -2.15
CA ASP A 570 -5.74 13.93 -3.43
C ASP A 570 -4.92 14.53 -4.59
N HIS A 571 -4.06 15.52 -4.32
CA HIS A 571 -3.32 16.29 -5.32
C HIS A 571 -4.24 16.89 -6.41
N HIS A 572 -5.27 17.59 -5.97
CA HIS A 572 -6.22 18.29 -6.84
C HIS A 572 -5.71 19.68 -7.18
N SER A 573 -6.05 20.18 -8.36
CA SER A 573 -5.90 21.60 -8.69
C SER A 573 -7.04 22.41 -8.06
N PRO A 574 -6.90 23.74 -7.90
CA PRO A 574 -7.99 24.60 -7.42
C PRO A 574 -9.28 24.43 -8.23
N LEU A 575 -9.17 24.27 -9.56
CA LEU A 575 -10.31 24.06 -10.45
C LEU A 575 -10.97 22.69 -10.19
N HIS A 576 -10.17 21.63 -10.05
CA HIS A 576 -10.69 20.31 -9.73
C HIS A 576 -11.42 20.30 -8.38
N LEU A 577 -10.81 20.94 -7.37
CA LEU A 577 -11.40 21.07 -6.03
C LEU A 577 -12.73 21.83 -6.06
N ALA A 578 -12.80 22.95 -6.79
CA ALA A 578 -14.03 23.74 -6.92
C ALA A 578 -15.19 22.93 -7.55
N LEU A 579 -14.91 22.17 -8.62
CA LEU A 579 -15.89 21.29 -9.26
C LEU A 579 -16.34 20.14 -8.34
N LYS A 580 -15.42 19.56 -7.57
CA LYS A 580 -15.70 18.52 -6.59
C LYS A 580 -16.61 19.04 -5.47
N LEU A 581 -16.39 20.27 -5.00
CA LEU A 581 -17.26 20.92 -4.01
C LEU A 581 -18.64 21.22 -4.59
N LEU A 582 -18.71 21.74 -5.82
CA LEU A 582 -19.97 22.07 -6.50
C LEU A 582 -20.85 20.83 -6.63
N HIS A 583 -20.28 19.71 -7.06
CA HIS A 583 -20.97 18.41 -7.11
C HIS A 583 -21.53 17.98 -5.75
N ARG A 584 -20.73 18.10 -4.68
CA ARG A 584 -21.15 17.69 -3.33
C ARG A 584 -22.35 18.50 -2.83
N ILE A 585 -22.40 19.79 -3.13
CA ILE A 585 -23.49 20.68 -2.74
C ILE A 585 -24.76 20.36 -3.54
N GLN A 586 -24.63 20.20 -4.87
CA GLN A 586 -25.79 19.95 -5.74
C GLN A 586 -26.44 18.59 -5.51
N LYS A 587 -25.66 17.53 -5.23
CA LYS A 587 -26.20 16.19 -4.95
C LYS A 587 -26.71 16.02 -3.52
N SER A 588 -26.74 17.09 -2.70
CA SER A 588 -27.12 17.04 -1.28
C SER A 588 -26.40 15.91 -0.53
N PHE A 589 -25.06 15.89 -0.61
CA PHE A 589 -24.22 14.89 0.03
C PHE A 589 -24.60 14.68 1.51
N SER A 590 -24.98 13.45 1.86
CA SER A 590 -25.49 13.08 3.17
C SER A 590 -24.41 12.46 4.07
N PHE A 591 -24.69 12.36 5.37
CA PHE A 591 -23.84 11.66 6.32
C PHE A 591 -23.62 10.18 5.94
N GLU A 592 -24.66 9.52 5.40
CA GLU A 592 -24.55 8.14 4.92
C GLU A 592 -23.62 8.01 3.71
N ASP A 593 -23.68 8.96 2.77
CA ASP A 593 -22.78 8.97 1.60
C ASP A 593 -21.32 9.15 2.04
N MET A 594 -21.07 9.93 3.10
CA MET A 594 -19.75 10.06 3.72
C MET A 594 -19.27 8.73 4.30
N ILE A 595 -20.12 8.03 5.05
CA ILE A 595 -19.77 6.71 5.61
C ILE A 595 -19.53 5.70 4.49
N GLN A 596 -20.39 5.65 3.47
CA GLN A 596 -20.22 4.73 2.34
C GLN A 596 -18.91 4.98 1.59
N ARG A 597 -18.57 6.25 1.30
CA ARG A 597 -17.27 6.59 0.71
C ARG A 597 -16.10 6.19 1.61
N THR A 598 -16.27 6.37 2.92
CA THR A 598 -15.28 5.94 3.92
C THR A 598 -15.03 4.43 3.85
N LEU A 599 -16.07 3.63 3.64
CA LEU A 599 -16.00 2.18 3.51
C LEU A 599 -15.53 1.71 2.12
N LEU A 600 -15.80 2.48 1.06
CA LEU A 600 -15.34 2.19 -0.31
C LEU A 600 -13.83 2.38 -0.46
N HIS A 601 -13.28 3.37 0.25
CA HIS A 601 -11.85 3.69 0.25
C HIS A 601 -11.32 3.79 1.69
N PRO A 602 -11.27 2.67 2.43
CA PRO A 602 -10.91 2.66 3.85
C PRO A 602 -9.48 3.16 4.06
N GLU A 603 -8.58 2.91 3.12
CA GLU A 603 -7.17 3.31 3.19
C GLU A 603 -7.00 4.83 3.04
N GLN A 604 -7.66 5.44 2.05
CA GLN A 604 -7.66 6.89 1.84
C GLN A 604 -8.36 7.63 2.98
N SER A 605 -9.45 7.05 3.48
CA SER A 605 -10.21 7.64 4.58
C SER A 605 -9.45 7.55 5.89
N GLN A 606 -8.76 6.42 6.10
CA GLN A 606 -7.80 6.28 7.17
C GLN A 606 -6.70 7.31 7.01
N TYR A 607 -6.13 7.50 5.81
CA TYR A 607 -5.11 8.52 5.47
C TYR A 607 -5.50 9.90 5.97
N SER A 608 -6.63 10.39 5.44
CA SER A 608 -7.24 11.66 5.81
C SER A 608 -7.43 11.78 7.32
N LEU A 609 -7.96 10.75 7.97
CA LEU A 609 -8.23 10.76 9.41
C LEU A 609 -6.96 10.95 10.27
N TYR A 610 -5.83 10.29 9.97
CA TYR A 610 -4.61 10.56 10.77
C TYR A 610 -4.06 11.96 10.49
N GLN A 611 -4.12 12.48 9.26
CA GLN A 611 -3.63 13.83 8.96
C GLN A 611 -4.44 14.90 9.71
N HIS A 612 -5.76 14.73 9.76
CA HIS A 612 -6.64 15.62 10.51
C HIS A 612 -6.53 15.46 12.03
N SER A 613 -6.16 14.27 12.52
CA SER A 613 -6.03 13.99 13.96
C SER A 613 -4.59 14.02 14.49
N ALA A 614 -3.61 14.35 13.65
CA ALA A 614 -2.18 14.30 13.95
C ALA A 614 -1.75 12.95 14.55
N GLY A 615 -2.21 11.85 13.96
CA GLY A 615 -1.81 10.52 14.38
C GLY A 615 -2.79 9.78 15.29
N LYS A 616 -3.79 10.48 15.82
CA LYS A 616 -4.50 10.02 17.04
C LYS A 616 -5.76 9.19 16.79
N LEU A 617 -6.36 9.30 15.62
CA LEU A 617 -7.61 8.61 15.30
C LEU A 617 -7.35 7.48 14.30
N ASN A 618 -7.71 6.27 14.71
CA ASN A 618 -7.77 5.08 13.87
C ASN A 618 -9.19 4.94 13.29
N LEU A 619 -9.28 4.54 12.02
CA LEU A 619 -10.54 4.35 11.32
C LEU A 619 -11.32 3.18 11.92
N SER A 620 -10.64 2.12 12.38
CA SER A 620 -11.30 0.99 13.04
C SER A 620 -12.06 1.43 14.30
N ASP A 621 -11.45 2.28 15.13
CA ASP A 621 -12.06 2.84 16.32
C ASP A 621 -13.19 3.82 15.97
N VAL A 622 -13.01 4.65 14.95
CA VAL A 622 -14.05 5.56 14.47
C VAL A 622 -15.26 4.77 13.96
N LEU A 623 -15.07 3.74 13.13
CA LEU A 623 -16.14 2.89 12.63
C LEU A 623 -16.84 2.12 13.76
N LYS A 624 -16.08 1.60 14.72
CA LYS A 624 -16.64 0.95 15.92
C LYS A 624 -17.53 1.91 16.72
N ASN A 625 -17.09 3.15 16.90
CA ASN A 625 -17.87 4.18 17.59
C ASN A 625 -19.10 4.61 16.78
N LEU A 626 -18.99 4.75 15.46
CA LEU A 626 -20.10 5.06 14.55
C LEU A 626 -21.17 3.95 14.51
N ASN A 627 -20.80 2.71 14.82
CA ASN A 627 -21.75 1.60 14.99
C ASN A 627 -22.58 1.71 16.29
N THR A 628 -22.22 2.61 17.22
CA THR A 628 -23.04 2.90 18.41
C THR A 628 -24.07 3.99 18.11
N THR A 629 -25.23 3.93 18.76
CA THR A 629 -26.30 4.95 18.60
C THR A 629 -25.82 6.35 18.98
N MET A 630 -25.07 6.49 20.08
CA MET A 630 -24.53 7.78 20.52
C MET A 630 -23.44 8.28 19.57
N GLY A 631 -22.52 7.41 19.14
CA GLY A 631 -21.46 7.79 18.21
C GLY A 631 -22.00 8.23 16.86
N ARG A 632 -23.06 7.58 16.35
CA ARG A 632 -23.75 8.01 15.13
C ARG A 632 -24.38 9.40 15.26
N GLN A 633 -25.07 9.68 16.37
CA GLN A 633 -25.65 11.01 16.63
C GLN A 633 -24.59 12.11 16.74
N ILE A 634 -23.45 11.82 17.36
CA ILE A 634 -22.31 12.75 17.42
C ILE A 634 -21.76 12.96 16.01
N GLY A 635 -21.56 11.88 15.25
CA GLY A 635 -21.09 11.91 13.87
C GLY A 635 -21.98 12.77 12.96
N GLU A 636 -23.29 12.59 13.04
CA GLU A 636 -24.28 13.39 12.29
C GLU A 636 -24.16 14.88 12.63
N LYS A 637 -24.11 15.23 13.92
CA LYS A 637 -23.94 16.64 14.34
C LYS A 637 -22.62 17.23 13.86
N VAL A 638 -21.54 16.46 13.95
CA VAL A 638 -20.21 16.89 13.47
C VAL A 638 -20.22 17.09 11.96
N PHE A 639 -20.85 16.18 11.21
CA PHE A 639 -21.01 16.28 9.77
C PHE A 639 -21.79 17.53 9.35
N GLU A 640 -22.92 17.81 10.01
CA GLU A 640 -23.70 19.02 9.75
C GLU A 640 -22.91 20.30 10.04
N VAL A 641 -22.07 20.29 11.08
CA VAL A 641 -21.19 21.42 11.42
C VAL A 641 -20.06 21.59 10.40
N MET A 642 -19.53 20.50 9.84
CA MET A 642 -18.42 20.52 8.86
C MET A 642 -18.88 20.72 7.41
N LYS A 643 -20.19 20.72 7.14
CA LYS A 643 -20.71 20.86 5.79
C LYS A 643 -20.27 22.20 5.19
N PRO A 644 -19.73 22.23 3.95
CA PRO A 644 -19.39 23.48 3.31
C PRO A 644 -20.61 24.40 3.26
N LYS A 645 -20.50 25.60 3.84
CA LYS A 645 -21.57 26.61 3.83
C LYS A 645 -21.62 27.43 2.55
N VAL A 646 -20.67 27.21 1.65
CA VAL A 646 -20.58 27.90 0.36
C VAL A 646 -21.78 27.54 -0.53
N SER A 647 -22.32 28.54 -1.23
CA SER A 647 -23.41 28.36 -2.20
C SER A 647 -22.91 27.83 -3.54
N ALA A 648 -23.80 27.18 -4.30
CA ALA A 648 -23.46 26.70 -5.64
C ALA A 648 -23.09 27.87 -6.57
N GLU A 649 -23.74 29.02 -6.40
CA GLU A 649 -23.51 30.25 -7.17
C GLU A 649 -22.10 30.80 -6.95
N GLN A 650 -21.64 30.88 -5.69
CA GLN A 650 -20.27 31.31 -5.36
C GLN A 650 -19.22 30.38 -5.96
N LEU A 651 -19.45 29.06 -5.91
CA LEU A 651 -18.52 28.11 -6.52
C LEU A 651 -18.48 28.21 -8.04
N LYS A 652 -19.63 28.43 -8.69
CA LYS A 652 -19.68 28.70 -10.13
C LYS A 652 -18.90 29.95 -10.49
N GLU A 653 -19.04 31.03 -9.72
CA GLU A 653 -18.23 32.24 -9.89
C GLU A 653 -16.73 31.93 -9.77
N ILE A 654 -16.32 31.23 -8.71
CA ILE A 654 -14.93 30.79 -8.50
C ILE A 654 -14.40 29.97 -9.67
N ILE A 655 -15.19 29.03 -10.19
CA ILE A 655 -14.81 28.22 -11.35
C ILE A 655 -14.53 29.10 -12.57
N PHE A 656 -15.42 30.05 -12.89
CA PHE A 656 -15.19 30.96 -14.01
C PHE A 656 -13.99 31.89 -13.77
N ILE A 657 -13.74 32.34 -12.54
CA ILE A 657 -12.53 33.11 -12.20
C ILE A 657 -11.27 32.29 -12.50
N LEU A 658 -11.23 31.02 -12.07
CA LEU A 658 -10.10 30.13 -12.29
C LEU A 658 -9.89 29.83 -13.78
N LEU A 659 -10.96 29.59 -14.54
CA LEU A 659 -10.90 29.36 -15.99
C LEU A 659 -10.35 30.59 -16.73
N ASN A 660 -10.85 31.79 -16.41
CA ASN A 660 -10.34 33.04 -16.99
C ASN A 660 -8.87 33.31 -16.63
N ALA A 661 -8.41 32.80 -15.48
CA ALA A 661 -7.02 32.91 -15.03
C ALA A 661 -6.07 31.86 -15.67
N GLY A 662 -6.58 31.00 -16.58
CA GLY A 662 -5.76 30.00 -17.27
C GLY A 662 -5.60 28.68 -16.51
N ALA A 663 -6.59 28.31 -15.69
CA ALA A 663 -6.63 26.98 -15.10
C ALA A 663 -6.66 25.88 -16.19
N ASP A 664 -5.80 24.87 -16.04
CA ASP A 664 -5.69 23.76 -16.97
C ASP A 664 -6.84 22.77 -16.77
N VAL A 665 -7.78 22.81 -17.70
CA VAL A 665 -8.97 21.95 -17.72
C VAL A 665 -8.65 20.48 -18.00
N ASN A 666 -7.47 20.20 -18.56
CA ASN A 666 -6.99 18.86 -18.91
C ASN A 666 -5.96 18.32 -17.91
N GLN A 667 -5.70 19.02 -16.81
CA GLN A 667 -4.71 18.60 -15.82
C GLN A 667 -5.14 17.27 -15.17
N PRO A 668 -4.38 16.17 -15.35
CA PRO A 668 -4.79 14.87 -14.83
C PRO A 668 -4.59 14.80 -13.31
N THR A 669 -5.61 14.34 -12.60
CA THR A 669 -5.49 13.97 -11.20
C THR A 669 -4.70 12.69 -11.04
N ARG A 670 -3.99 12.58 -9.91
CA ARG A 670 -3.31 11.34 -9.51
C ARG A 670 -4.22 10.43 -8.69
N LEU A 671 -5.08 11.02 -7.86
CA LEU A 671 -5.99 10.31 -6.94
C LEU A 671 -7.42 10.88 -7.02
N PRO A 672 -8.46 10.05 -6.75
CA PRO A 672 -8.39 8.59 -6.57
C PRO A 672 -8.24 7.84 -7.91
N LEU A 673 -8.43 8.54 -9.04
CA LEU A 673 -8.42 7.98 -10.39
C LEU A 673 -7.36 8.68 -11.23
N SER A 674 -6.29 7.96 -11.56
CA SER A 674 -5.17 8.49 -12.34
C SER A 674 -5.61 8.83 -13.76
N GLY A 675 -5.34 10.06 -14.21
CA GLY A 675 -5.68 10.53 -15.56
C GLY A 675 -7.04 11.21 -15.67
N TYR A 676 -7.86 11.21 -14.61
CA TYR A 676 -9.14 11.92 -14.60
C TYR A 676 -8.92 13.44 -14.57
N THR A 677 -9.66 14.22 -15.35
CA THR A 677 -9.40 15.67 -15.50
C THR A 677 -10.55 16.54 -14.94
N PRO A 678 -10.30 17.84 -14.63
CA PRO A 678 -11.38 18.78 -14.31
C PRO A 678 -12.49 18.79 -15.37
N PHE A 679 -12.14 18.72 -16.66
CA PHE A 679 -13.12 18.65 -17.73
C PHE A 679 -13.99 17.39 -17.65
N MET A 680 -13.39 16.22 -17.42
CA MET A 680 -14.14 14.97 -17.21
C MET A 680 -15.10 15.06 -16.02
N LEU A 681 -14.68 15.69 -14.92
CA LEU A 681 -15.52 15.90 -13.75
C LEU A 681 -16.69 16.86 -14.04
N ALA A 682 -16.49 17.91 -14.84
CA ALA A 682 -17.58 18.79 -15.27
C ALA A 682 -18.64 18.04 -16.10
N LEU A 683 -18.20 17.09 -16.96
CA LEU A 683 -19.08 16.24 -17.74
C LEU A 683 -19.84 15.24 -16.86
N GLU A 684 -19.18 14.60 -15.89
CA GLU A 684 -19.82 13.72 -14.89
C GLU A 684 -20.94 14.45 -14.13
N ASN A 685 -20.75 15.74 -13.85
CA ASN A 685 -21.67 16.57 -13.09
C ASN A 685 -22.84 17.13 -13.91
N ASP A 686 -22.87 16.90 -15.21
CA ASP A 686 -23.80 17.51 -16.17
C ASP A 686 -23.78 19.05 -16.16
N GLU A 687 -22.61 19.66 -15.88
CA GLU A 687 -22.41 21.11 -15.84
C GLU A 687 -22.18 21.69 -17.23
N TYR A 688 -23.25 21.76 -18.03
CA TYR A 688 -23.18 22.14 -19.45
C TYR A 688 -22.51 23.49 -19.70
N GLU A 689 -22.88 24.54 -18.96
CA GLU A 689 -22.34 25.89 -19.18
C GLU A 689 -20.82 25.94 -18.93
N ILE A 690 -20.36 25.27 -17.88
CA ILE A 690 -18.94 25.18 -17.53
C ILE A 690 -18.20 24.35 -18.58
N ALA A 691 -18.71 23.16 -18.90
CA ALA A 691 -18.09 22.26 -19.88
C ALA A 691 -18.00 22.90 -21.27
N LYS A 692 -19.06 23.60 -21.71
CA LYS A 692 -19.06 24.37 -22.95
C LYS A 692 -17.99 25.46 -22.95
N TYR A 693 -17.91 26.23 -21.87
CA TYR A 693 -16.88 27.26 -21.74
C TYR A 693 -15.45 26.67 -21.79
N MET A 694 -15.24 25.51 -21.17
CA MET A 694 -13.95 24.82 -21.21
C MET A 694 -13.57 24.38 -22.64
N ILE A 695 -14.53 23.95 -23.46
CA ILE A 695 -14.31 23.61 -24.88
C ILE A 695 -14.00 24.88 -25.68
N ASP A 696 -14.87 25.88 -25.59
CA ASP A 696 -14.83 27.07 -26.45
C ASP A 696 -13.59 27.95 -26.18
N TYR A 697 -13.18 28.07 -24.91
CA TYR A 697 -12.16 29.04 -24.49
C TYR A 697 -10.92 28.43 -23.82
N CYS A 698 -11.01 27.21 -23.28
CA CYS A 698 -9.92 26.61 -22.47
C CYS A 698 -9.25 25.38 -23.12
N LYS A 699 -9.57 25.07 -24.39
CA LYS A 699 -9.00 23.95 -25.15
C LYS A 699 -9.19 22.59 -24.44
N ALA A 700 -10.36 22.37 -23.87
CA ALA A 700 -10.72 21.06 -23.31
C ALA A 700 -10.59 19.94 -24.36
N ASN A 701 -10.00 18.81 -23.97
CA ASN A 701 -9.73 17.70 -24.86
C ASN A 701 -10.82 16.63 -24.75
N MET A 702 -11.73 16.60 -25.73
CA MET A 702 -12.77 15.56 -25.85
C MET A 702 -12.22 14.16 -26.22
N GLU A 703 -11.00 14.08 -26.73
CA GLU A 703 -10.30 12.83 -27.07
C GLU A 703 -9.41 12.32 -25.93
N SER A 704 -9.37 13.03 -24.79
CA SER A 704 -8.64 12.57 -23.62
C SER A 704 -9.26 11.28 -23.07
N SER A 705 -8.46 10.43 -22.45
CA SER A 705 -8.95 9.21 -21.82
C SER A 705 -8.19 8.93 -20.54
N TYR A 706 -8.83 8.18 -19.65
CA TYR A 706 -8.17 7.56 -18.50
C TYR A 706 -8.39 6.05 -18.55
N VAL A 707 -7.55 5.30 -17.85
CA VAL A 707 -7.67 3.83 -17.75
C VAL A 707 -8.56 3.51 -16.55
N ASP A 708 -9.67 2.82 -16.76
CA ASP A 708 -10.50 2.32 -15.65
C ASP A 708 -9.72 1.22 -14.91
N PRO A 709 -9.43 1.40 -13.61
CA PRO A 709 -8.60 0.45 -12.85
C PRO A 709 -9.28 -0.92 -12.67
N ARG A 710 -10.59 -1.04 -12.90
CA ARG A 710 -11.34 -2.28 -12.67
C ARG A 710 -11.20 -3.27 -13.83
N ASN A 711 -11.09 -2.77 -15.05
CA ASN A 711 -11.08 -3.60 -16.27
C ASN A 711 -9.94 -3.26 -17.24
N GLY A 712 -9.19 -2.18 -17.00
CA GLY A 712 -8.09 -1.71 -17.84
C GLY A 712 -8.53 -1.09 -19.16
N GLU A 713 -9.81 -0.75 -19.33
CA GLU A 713 -10.34 -0.12 -20.54
C GLU A 713 -10.10 1.39 -20.53
N LEU A 714 -9.90 1.97 -21.72
CA LEU A 714 -9.85 3.41 -21.88
C LEU A 714 -11.26 3.96 -21.84
N VAL A 715 -11.50 4.90 -20.93
CA VAL A 715 -12.77 5.61 -20.78
C VAL A 715 -12.59 7.03 -21.31
N PHE A 716 -13.44 7.40 -22.26
CA PHE A 716 -13.45 8.72 -22.89
C PHE A 716 -14.56 9.61 -22.33
N PRO A 717 -14.49 10.95 -22.50
CA PRO A 717 -15.55 11.90 -22.18
C PRO A 717 -16.96 11.50 -22.63
N SER A 718 -17.10 10.87 -23.79
CA SER A 718 -18.37 10.32 -24.29
C SER A 718 -18.92 9.21 -23.40
N ASP A 719 -18.05 8.34 -22.90
CA ASP A 719 -18.40 7.21 -22.06
C ASP A 719 -18.82 7.68 -20.67
N ILE A 720 -18.13 8.69 -20.14
CA ILE A 720 -18.48 9.36 -18.87
C ILE A 720 -19.90 9.93 -18.95
N MET A 721 -20.19 10.73 -19.97
CA MET A 721 -21.53 11.32 -20.16
C MET A 721 -22.63 10.25 -20.32
N ASN A 722 -22.30 9.13 -20.95
CA ASN A 722 -23.24 8.01 -21.09
C ASN A 722 -23.46 7.26 -19.77
N HIS A 723 -22.39 6.98 -19.03
CA HIS A 723 -22.42 6.26 -17.76
C HIS A 723 -23.17 7.05 -16.68
N PHE A 724 -22.84 8.34 -16.52
CA PHE A 724 -23.43 9.20 -15.50
C PHE A 724 -24.74 9.86 -15.92
N LYS A 725 -25.21 9.59 -17.15
CA LYS A 725 -26.46 10.13 -17.72
C LYS A 725 -26.46 11.67 -17.73
N SER A 726 -25.37 12.28 -18.15
CA SER A 726 -25.24 13.73 -18.30
C SER A 726 -26.06 14.20 -19.51
N ILE A 727 -27.31 14.60 -19.29
CA ILE A 727 -28.28 14.88 -20.36
C ILE A 727 -27.93 16.17 -21.09
N GLN A 728 -27.53 17.21 -20.36
CA GLN A 728 -27.21 18.51 -20.92
C GLN A 728 -25.86 18.48 -21.65
N CYS A 729 -24.83 17.88 -21.03
CA CYS A 729 -23.49 17.80 -21.61
C CYS A 729 -23.43 16.95 -22.90
N LYS A 730 -24.33 15.98 -23.10
CA LYS A 730 -24.40 15.21 -24.36
C LYS A 730 -24.59 16.07 -25.62
N GLN A 731 -25.11 17.29 -25.47
CA GLN A 731 -25.24 18.25 -26.58
C GLN A 731 -23.88 18.72 -27.13
N LEU A 732 -22.79 18.48 -26.40
CA LEU A 732 -21.41 18.86 -26.77
C LEU A 732 -20.73 17.85 -27.71
N ILE A 733 -21.35 16.71 -28.01
CA ILE A 733 -20.80 15.64 -28.87
C ILE A 733 -21.00 15.93 -30.38
N ASN A 734 -21.67 17.03 -30.74
CA ASN A 734 -22.05 17.35 -32.12
C ASN A 734 -20.95 18.03 -32.94
#